data_AF-A0A355BA16-F1
#
_entry.id   AF-A0A355BA16-F1
#
_cell.length_a   1.000
_cell.length_b   1.000
_cell.length_c   1.000
_cell.angle_alpha   90.00
_cell.angle_beta   90.00
_cell.angle_gamma   90.00
#
_symmetry.space_group_name_H-M   'P 1'
#
loop_
_entity.id
_entity.type
_entity.pdbx_description
1 polymer ?
#
loop_
_entity_poly.entity_id
_entity_poly.type
_entity_poly.pdbx_seq_one_letter_code
_entity_poly.pdbx_strand_id
1 'polypeptide(L)'
;MVTESRSSTQVAAGIIRSEGRILICRRPEGAHLAGKWEFPGGKVEPGETHKEALLREIREELDIDVEVGSLRWKTRHTYPDRIVHLRFYECRPMGGDLKDNGVAAHEWVLPADLGRFDFLPADVPLIEMLNENPAPGRAESPQPNLEDAYRACARMAAAHYENFPVASRFLPARMRRHVAALYAFARCADDFADLPGSAPEDERLAMLDEWEGALEAAGEGRAEGDVFTALAGTISVHDLPLQPFRDLIAAFRQDVTVSRYADYSGLLDYCRLSANPVGRIMLMLHGVRDEEAFRASDAICSALQIANHLQDVKEDYLRGRVYLPQADLAAFGVPEEELAGETAGAELRALMAFQIRRTRGLFAEGLPLLGRTGGAFGRELRAIFRGGLAALESIERVDHDILKGSPRLTPGDKAACVAAAFLPADRLGRRIGGEANARADWNYCRWYVRSSRSSFSLAFLSLPPARRRALSAIYGYCRAVDDIADNPGDRGEKLRRLDEWADAVAHLQEREHRHPILRALKPAVAAYGVSIRDLLDVCSGVGMDLDQNRYRTFDELCGYCDKVASAVGLACLKVFGENSEAGTGYGRTLGRALQLTNILRDLWADAAEDRIYLPLDDLRRFGVAEETILRGERTEALTALLRFEGERARELFQKANDLLPKNSHWRLFPARFMGRVYGKVLENMMAADFPGPGPRLSLSKWAKFREAFLCLLVW
;
A
#
# COMPACT_ATOMS: atom_id res chain seq x y z
N MET A 1 16.68 -43.47 27.27
CA MET A 1 17.78 -42.79 27.98
C MET A 1 17.24 -41.46 28.45
N VAL A 2 17.14 -41.27 29.76
CA VAL A 2 16.66 -40.02 30.35
C VAL A 2 17.71 -38.95 30.01
N THR A 3 17.36 -37.98 29.19
CA THR A 3 18.17 -36.77 28.99
C THR A 3 18.14 -36.01 30.30
N GLU A 4 19.21 -36.12 31.10
CA GLU A 4 19.43 -35.22 32.23
C GLU A 4 19.32 -33.78 31.71
N SER A 5 18.39 -33.02 32.28
CA SER A 5 18.23 -31.60 31.97
C SER A 5 19.50 -30.87 32.41
N ARG A 6 20.33 -30.46 31.44
CA ARG A 6 21.51 -29.63 31.73
C ARG A 6 21.04 -28.29 32.28
N SER A 7 21.53 -27.93 33.46
CA SER A 7 21.23 -26.61 34.05
C SER A 7 21.71 -25.49 33.12
N SER A 8 20.87 -24.48 32.90
CA SER A 8 21.18 -23.32 32.08
C SER A 8 21.53 -22.14 32.98
N THR A 9 22.70 -21.53 32.76
CA THR A 9 23.19 -20.40 33.55
C THR A 9 23.37 -19.18 32.67
N GLN A 10 22.87 -18.03 33.11
CA GLN A 10 23.12 -16.73 32.48
C GLN A 10 24.32 -16.07 33.16
N VAL A 11 25.26 -15.57 32.38
CA VAL A 11 26.48 -14.89 32.86
C VAL A 11 26.63 -13.56 32.13
N ALA A 12 26.99 -12.51 32.88
CA ALA A 12 27.34 -11.21 32.33
C ALA A 12 28.82 -10.94 32.62
N ALA A 13 29.56 -10.55 31.58
CA ALA A 13 31.00 -10.26 31.66
C ALA A 13 31.32 -8.90 31.05
N GLY A 14 32.38 -8.27 31.54
CA GLY A 14 32.81 -6.93 31.15
C GLY A 14 34.09 -6.94 30.32
N ILE A 15 34.04 -6.34 29.14
CA ILE A 15 35.25 -5.94 28.40
C ILE A 15 35.64 -4.57 28.95
N ILE A 16 36.36 -4.56 30.07
CA ILE A 16 36.74 -3.31 30.76
C ILE A 16 38.01 -2.76 30.10
N ARG A 17 37.92 -1.58 29.48
CA ARG A 17 39.04 -0.94 28.78
C ARG A 17 39.59 0.27 29.50
N SER A 18 40.92 0.31 29.64
CA SER A 18 41.65 1.49 30.09
C SER A 18 42.97 1.60 29.33
N GLU A 19 43.27 2.79 28.81
CA GLU A 19 44.53 3.10 28.12
C GLU A 19 44.92 2.10 27.01
N GLY A 20 43.93 1.57 26.29
CA GLY A 20 44.13 0.60 25.20
C GLY A 20 44.36 -0.85 25.67
N ARG A 21 44.29 -1.12 26.98
CA ARG A 21 44.38 -2.45 27.58
C ARG A 21 43.00 -2.93 28.05
N ILE A 22 42.84 -4.24 28.16
CA ILE A 22 41.66 -4.92 28.67
C ILE A 22 41.99 -5.56 30.01
N LEU A 23 41.12 -5.40 30.99
CA LEU A 23 41.25 -6.09 32.27
C LEU A 23 40.81 -7.55 32.14
N ILE A 24 41.67 -8.46 32.55
CA ILE A 24 41.39 -9.89 32.60
C ILE A 24 41.68 -10.42 34.00
N CYS A 25 40.99 -11.48 34.40
CA CYS A 25 41.08 -12.05 35.74
C CYS A 25 41.40 -13.53 35.68
N ARG A 26 42.15 -14.02 36.67
CA ARG A 26 42.47 -15.44 36.81
C ARG A 26 41.64 -16.07 37.91
N ARG A 27 41.01 -17.21 37.62
CA ARG A 27 40.14 -17.92 38.56
C ARG A 27 40.92 -18.48 39.77
N PRO A 28 40.40 -18.35 41.00
CA PRO A 28 41.07 -18.84 42.20
C PRO A 28 41.12 -20.37 42.30
N GLU A 29 42.04 -20.87 43.13
CA GLU A 29 42.14 -22.31 43.43
C GLU A 29 40.82 -22.81 44.07
N GLY A 30 40.27 -23.90 43.55
CA GLY A 30 38.98 -24.46 43.99
C GLY A 30 37.76 -24.05 43.14
N ALA A 31 37.90 -23.09 42.22
CA ALA A 31 36.85 -22.75 41.26
C ALA A 31 36.76 -23.76 40.08
N HIS A 32 35.60 -23.84 39.41
CA HIS A 32 35.48 -24.60 38.17
C HIS A 32 36.49 -24.09 37.13
N LEU A 33 37.32 -24.98 36.58
CA LEU A 33 38.45 -24.64 35.70
C LEU A 33 39.44 -23.63 36.33
N ALA A 34 39.79 -23.83 37.61
CA ALA A 34 40.75 -23.03 38.35
C ALA A 34 42.07 -22.78 37.59
N GLY A 35 42.64 -21.59 37.77
CA GLY A 35 43.89 -21.18 37.12
C GLY A 35 43.75 -20.65 35.68
N LYS A 36 42.59 -20.81 35.04
CA LYS A 36 42.29 -20.20 33.74
C LYS A 36 41.93 -18.72 33.87
N TRP A 37 42.14 -17.98 32.78
CA TRP A 37 41.79 -16.57 32.65
C TRP A 37 40.38 -16.38 32.07
N GLU A 38 39.73 -15.28 32.45
CA GLU A 38 38.41 -14.88 31.99
C GLU A 38 38.24 -13.35 32.00
N PHE A 39 37.19 -12.87 31.35
CA PHE A 39 36.78 -11.48 31.50
C PHE A 39 36.02 -11.31 32.83
N PRO A 40 36.23 -10.20 33.57
CA PRO A 40 35.56 -9.95 34.84
C PRO A 40 34.03 -10.03 34.74
N GLY A 41 33.38 -10.72 35.68
CA GLY A 41 31.93 -10.82 35.74
C GLY A 41 31.45 -12.16 36.27
N GLY A 42 30.13 -12.32 36.34
CA GLY A 42 29.55 -13.46 37.06
C GLY A 42 28.12 -13.78 36.67
N LYS A 43 27.49 -14.61 37.51
CA LYS A 43 26.17 -15.16 37.22
C LYS A 43 25.10 -14.12 37.48
N VAL A 44 24.07 -14.13 36.63
CA VAL A 44 22.88 -13.32 36.83
C VAL A 44 21.96 -14.04 37.82
N GLU A 45 21.69 -13.39 38.95
CA GLU A 45 20.77 -13.86 39.98
C GLU A 45 19.29 -13.57 39.62
N PRO A 46 18.33 -14.29 40.22
CA PRO A 46 16.91 -14.03 39.97
C PRO A 46 16.51 -12.62 40.44
N GLY A 47 16.02 -11.80 39.51
CA GLY A 47 15.48 -10.47 39.80
C GLY A 47 16.39 -9.29 39.40
N GLU A 48 17.61 -9.56 38.92
CA GLU A 48 18.51 -8.54 38.37
C GLU A 48 18.66 -8.67 36.84
N THR A 49 18.95 -7.54 36.19
CA THR A 49 19.35 -7.48 34.77
C THR A 49 20.82 -7.88 34.61
N HIS A 50 21.23 -8.25 33.39
CA HIS A 50 22.64 -8.58 33.10
C HIS A 50 23.60 -7.43 33.44
N LYS A 51 23.18 -6.17 33.29
CA LYS A 51 24.02 -5.01 33.61
C LYS A 51 24.16 -4.82 35.13
N GLU A 52 23.07 -5.01 35.87
CA GLU A 52 23.08 -4.94 37.34
C GLU A 52 23.95 -6.06 37.94
N ALA A 53 23.81 -7.29 37.42
CA ALA A 53 24.66 -8.42 37.78
C ALA A 53 26.15 -8.11 37.54
N LEU A 54 26.48 -7.56 36.37
CA LEU A 54 27.86 -7.22 36.03
C LEU A 54 28.44 -6.13 36.94
N LEU A 55 27.66 -5.09 37.26
CA LEU A 55 28.07 -4.04 38.20
C LEU A 55 28.34 -4.61 39.59
N ARG A 56 27.45 -5.47 40.10
CA ARG A 56 27.59 -6.15 41.39
C ARG A 56 28.86 -7.00 41.44
N GLU A 57 29.04 -7.89 40.46
CA GLU A 57 30.17 -8.82 40.40
C GLU A 57 31.51 -8.07 40.30
N ILE A 58 31.62 -7.06 39.44
CA ILE A 58 32.85 -6.25 39.33
C ILE A 58 33.15 -5.53 40.64
N ARG A 59 32.13 -5.00 41.33
CA ARG A 59 32.32 -4.32 42.61
C ARG A 59 32.79 -5.29 43.70
N GLU A 60 32.20 -6.49 43.77
CA GLU A 60 32.50 -7.51 44.77
C GLU A 60 33.89 -8.13 44.55
N GLU A 61 34.23 -8.49 43.31
CA GLU A 61 35.46 -9.22 42.99
C GLU A 61 36.67 -8.30 42.86
N LEU A 62 36.48 -7.05 42.39
CA LEU A 62 37.57 -6.16 41.97
C LEU A 62 37.62 -4.79 42.67
N ASP A 63 36.60 -4.42 43.46
CA ASP A 63 36.51 -3.14 44.19
C ASP A 63 36.65 -1.88 43.29
N ILE A 64 36.23 -1.99 42.03
CA ILE A 64 36.17 -0.87 41.06
C ILE A 64 34.74 -0.58 40.62
N ASP A 65 34.50 0.68 40.25
CA ASP A 65 33.26 1.14 39.64
C ASP A 65 33.44 1.24 38.12
N VAL A 66 32.48 0.73 37.36
CA VAL A 66 32.48 0.78 35.90
C VAL A 66 31.16 1.33 35.36
N GLU A 67 31.23 2.00 34.22
CA GLU A 67 30.09 2.32 33.38
C GLU A 67 29.86 1.18 32.38
N VAL A 68 28.68 0.57 32.40
CA VAL A 68 28.32 -0.56 31.52
C VAL A 68 27.63 -0.07 30.24
N GLY A 69 28.37 -0.10 29.14
CA GLY A 69 27.94 0.35 27.82
C GLY A 69 27.13 -0.69 27.03
N SER A 70 27.32 -0.71 25.71
CA SER A 70 26.62 -1.60 24.78
C SER A 70 27.07 -3.05 24.91
N LEU A 71 26.16 -3.99 24.64
CA LEU A 71 26.50 -5.40 24.49
C LEU A 71 27.38 -5.60 23.25
N ARG A 72 28.52 -6.26 23.41
CA ARG A 72 29.52 -6.49 22.35
C ARG A 72 29.49 -7.89 21.78
N TRP A 73 29.16 -8.88 22.58
CA TRP A 73 29.23 -10.28 22.15
C TRP A 73 28.30 -11.18 22.96
N LYS A 74 27.76 -12.22 22.31
CA LYS A 74 26.99 -13.28 22.97
C LYS A 74 27.62 -14.63 22.61
N THR A 75 28.01 -15.39 23.62
CA THR A 75 28.46 -16.78 23.43
C THR A 75 27.53 -17.73 24.18
N ARG A 76 27.12 -18.82 23.50
CA ARG A 76 26.52 -19.98 24.17
C ARG A 76 27.53 -21.11 24.18
N HIS A 77 28.04 -21.48 25.35
CA HIS A 77 28.98 -22.58 25.50
C HIS A 77 28.36 -23.75 26.27
N THR A 78 28.65 -24.97 25.82
CA THR A 78 28.11 -26.20 26.43
C THR A 78 29.25 -26.96 27.11
N TYR A 79 29.22 -27.00 28.44
CA TYR A 79 30.07 -27.88 29.24
C TYR A 79 29.38 -29.24 29.43
N PRO A 80 30.10 -30.29 29.88
CA PRO A 80 29.51 -31.60 30.13
C PRO A 80 28.31 -31.57 31.08
N ASP A 81 28.33 -30.68 32.08
CA ASP A 81 27.38 -30.58 33.20
C ASP A 81 26.36 -29.43 33.09
N ARG A 82 26.62 -28.41 32.25
CA ARG A 82 25.76 -27.21 32.14
C ARG A 82 25.90 -26.48 30.80
N ILE A 83 24.94 -25.59 30.53
CA ILE A 83 24.97 -24.67 29.39
C ILE A 83 25.11 -23.25 29.94
N VAL A 84 26.07 -22.49 29.43
CA VAL A 84 26.31 -21.11 29.86
C VAL A 84 26.03 -20.16 28.71
N HIS A 85 25.20 -19.16 28.98
CA HIS A 85 24.89 -18.06 28.07
C HIS A 85 25.62 -16.81 28.56
N LEU A 86 26.74 -16.48 27.91
CA LEU A 86 27.59 -15.34 28.25
C LEU A 86 27.21 -14.14 27.40
N ARG A 87 27.06 -12.99 28.06
CA ARG A 87 26.88 -11.68 27.43
C ARG A 87 28.03 -10.77 27.84
N PHE A 88 28.80 -10.29 26.87
CA PHE A 88 29.93 -9.41 27.10
C PHE A 88 29.56 -7.96 26.80
N TYR A 89 29.74 -7.07 27.77
CA TYR A 89 29.43 -5.64 27.65
C TYR A 89 30.72 -4.81 27.58
N GLU A 90 30.73 -3.77 26.75
CA GLU A 90 31.81 -2.78 26.80
C GLU A 90 31.71 -2.02 28.12
N CYS A 91 32.81 -1.93 28.87
CA CYS A 91 32.81 -1.28 30.18
C CYS A 91 33.95 -0.26 30.27
N ARG A 92 33.66 0.89 30.89
CA ARG A 92 34.66 1.94 31.15
C ARG A 92 34.85 2.09 32.67
N PRO A 93 36.10 2.03 33.19
CA PRO A 93 36.33 2.27 34.61
C PRO A 93 36.06 3.74 34.95
N MET A 94 35.32 3.96 36.03
CA MET A 94 34.89 5.28 36.52
C MET A 94 35.64 5.70 37.78
N GLY A 95 36.18 4.75 38.56
CA GLY A 95 36.94 4.97 39.79
C GLY A 95 37.07 3.70 40.63
N GLY A 96 37.74 3.78 41.78
CA GLY A 96 37.96 2.67 42.71
C GLY A 96 39.40 2.13 42.72
N ASP A 97 39.72 1.34 43.75
CA ASP A 97 41.03 0.74 43.95
C ASP A 97 40.98 -0.74 43.55
N LEU A 98 41.60 -1.08 42.41
CA LEU A 98 41.59 -2.43 41.86
C LEU A 98 42.26 -3.44 42.81
N LYS A 99 41.48 -4.43 43.27
CA LYS A 99 41.90 -5.49 44.21
C LYS A 99 41.53 -6.88 43.70
N ASP A 100 42.21 -7.89 44.20
CA ASP A 100 41.95 -9.30 43.90
C ASP A 100 41.07 -9.95 44.99
N ASN A 101 39.86 -9.45 45.19
CA ASN A 101 39.00 -9.93 46.29
C ASN A 101 38.32 -11.27 45.97
N GLY A 102 37.86 -11.44 44.73
CA GLY A 102 37.18 -12.66 44.23
C GLY A 102 38.00 -13.46 43.23
N VAL A 103 39.16 -12.95 42.81
CA VAL A 103 40.01 -13.51 41.76
C VAL A 103 41.40 -13.84 42.32
N ALA A 104 42.13 -14.76 41.70
CA ALA A 104 43.50 -15.08 42.11
C ALA A 104 44.54 -14.06 41.63
N ALA A 105 44.23 -13.32 40.56
CA ALA A 105 45.04 -12.24 40.03
C ALA A 105 44.24 -11.49 38.96
N HIS A 106 44.58 -10.22 38.72
CA HIS A 106 44.13 -9.46 37.57
C HIS A 106 45.33 -8.98 36.73
N GLU A 107 45.10 -8.73 35.44
CA GLU A 107 46.10 -8.16 34.55
C GLU A 107 45.47 -7.24 33.50
N TRP A 108 46.16 -6.13 33.19
CA TRP A 108 45.80 -5.24 32.08
C TRP A 108 46.59 -5.61 30.84
N VAL A 109 45.91 -6.22 29.87
CA VAL A 109 46.56 -6.84 28.71
C VAL A 109 46.16 -6.12 27.42
N LEU A 110 47.10 -5.95 26.48
CA LEU A 110 46.76 -5.44 25.15
C LEU A 110 45.90 -6.47 24.41
N PRO A 111 44.88 -6.06 23.61
CA PRO A 111 44.03 -7.00 22.88
C PRO A 111 44.83 -8.07 22.11
N ALA A 112 45.88 -7.65 21.40
CA ALA A 112 46.74 -8.53 20.61
C ALA A 112 47.54 -9.57 21.41
N ASP A 113 47.68 -9.39 22.73
CA ASP A 113 48.42 -10.29 23.62
C ASP A 113 47.50 -11.27 24.37
N LEU A 114 46.17 -11.14 24.24
CA LEU A 114 45.20 -12.02 24.90
C LEU A 114 45.40 -13.50 24.55
N GLY A 115 45.84 -13.79 23.31
CA GLY A 115 46.11 -15.15 22.85
C GLY A 115 47.29 -15.84 23.57
N ARG A 116 48.05 -15.13 24.41
CA ARG A 116 49.14 -15.70 25.24
C ARG A 116 48.65 -16.31 26.55
N PHE A 117 47.41 -16.02 26.96
CA PHE A 117 46.84 -16.45 28.22
C PHE A 117 45.92 -17.66 28.01
N ASP A 118 45.93 -18.59 28.97
CA ASP A 118 45.05 -19.77 28.92
C ASP A 118 43.64 -19.43 29.43
N PHE A 119 42.77 -19.03 28.50
CA PHE A 119 41.40 -18.61 28.79
C PHE A 119 40.41 -19.76 28.96
N LEU A 120 39.27 -19.45 29.58
CA LEU A 120 38.09 -20.30 29.56
C LEU A 120 37.61 -20.55 28.11
N PRO A 121 37.19 -21.79 27.76
CA PRO A 121 36.71 -22.11 26.41
C PRO A 121 35.50 -21.29 25.92
N ALA A 122 34.72 -20.70 26.84
CA ALA A 122 33.57 -19.86 26.50
C ALA A 122 33.96 -18.45 26.03
N ASP A 123 35.18 -18.02 26.34
CA ASP A 123 35.72 -16.68 26.10
C ASP A 123 36.59 -16.64 24.84
N VAL A 124 37.10 -17.80 24.41
CA VAL A 124 37.91 -17.96 23.19
C VAL A 124 37.28 -17.34 21.94
N PRO A 125 35.98 -17.54 21.63
CA PRO A 125 35.37 -16.93 20.44
C PRO A 125 35.39 -15.39 20.46
N LEU A 126 35.28 -14.78 21.65
CA LEU A 126 35.42 -13.33 21.78
C LEU A 126 36.88 -12.90 21.59
N ILE A 127 37.84 -13.65 22.13
CA ILE A 127 39.27 -13.35 21.99
C ILE A 127 39.71 -13.41 20.53
N GLU A 128 39.24 -14.40 19.78
CA GLU A 128 39.49 -14.49 18.33
C GLU A 128 38.96 -13.25 17.61
N MET A 129 37.73 -12.83 17.91
CA MET A 129 37.13 -11.61 17.36
C MET A 129 37.90 -10.32 17.75
N LEU A 130 38.37 -10.23 19.01
CA LEU A 130 39.16 -9.10 19.51
C LEU A 130 40.59 -9.07 18.94
N ASN A 131 41.13 -10.22 18.52
CA ASN A 131 42.43 -10.34 17.85
C ASN A 131 42.34 -10.05 16.35
N GLU A 132 41.24 -10.41 15.70
CA GLU A 132 40.96 -10.09 14.29
C GLU A 132 40.62 -8.60 14.09
N ASN A 133 40.13 -7.93 15.14
CA ASN A 133 39.92 -6.48 15.21
C ASN A 133 40.60 -5.89 16.46
N PRO A 134 41.93 -5.64 16.46
CA PRO A 134 42.56 -4.96 17.57
C PRO A 134 41.95 -3.57 17.71
N ALA A 135 41.26 -3.32 18.84
CA ALA A 135 40.79 -1.98 19.17
C ALA A 135 42.01 -1.03 19.19
N PRO A 136 41.91 0.14 18.53
CA PRO A 136 43.05 1.04 18.39
C PRO A 136 43.48 1.52 19.78
N GLY A 137 44.73 1.23 20.14
CA GLY A 137 45.41 1.99 21.19
C GLY A 137 45.36 3.47 20.84
N ARG A 138 45.21 4.34 21.85
CA ARG A 138 45.12 5.80 21.74
C ARG A 138 46.27 6.38 20.88
N ALA A 139 46.12 6.38 19.57
CA ALA A 139 46.09 7.62 18.82
C ALA A 139 44.62 8.03 18.78
N GLU A 140 44.30 9.32 18.81
CA GLU A 140 42.99 9.81 18.41
C GLU A 140 42.60 9.09 17.12
N SER A 141 41.66 8.15 17.17
CA SER A 141 41.13 7.54 15.95
C SER A 141 40.53 8.70 15.17
N PRO A 142 41.09 9.07 13.99
CA PRO A 142 40.40 10.04 13.18
C PRO A 142 39.02 9.44 12.91
N GLN A 143 37.96 10.24 13.00
CA GLN A 143 36.68 9.88 12.38
C GLN A 143 36.98 9.15 11.06
N PRO A 144 36.31 8.02 10.74
CA PRO A 144 36.60 7.29 9.52
C PRO A 144 36.69 8.31 8.40
N ASN A 145 37.88 8.42 7.80
CA ASN A 145 38.09 9.41 6.76
C ASN A 145 36.97 9.20 5.75
N LEU A 146 36.27 10.26 5.38
CA LEU A 146 35.09 10.19 4.51
C LEU A 146 35.30 9.30 3.28
N GLU A 147 36.52 9.25 2.76
CA GLU A 147 36.90 8.38 1.65
C GLU A 147 36.91 6.88 2.01
N ASP A 148 37.33 6.49 3.21
CA ASP A 148 37.26 5.11 3.70
C ASP A 148 35.81 4.65 3.92
N ALA A 149 34.97 5.54 4.46
CA ALA A 149 33.53 5.30 4.61
C ALA A 149 32.87 5.05 3.23
N TYR A 150 33.19 5.87 2.22
CA TYR A 150 32.72 5.63 0.85
C TYR A 150 33.22 4.30 0.26
N ARG A 151 34.47 3.92 0.54
CA ARG A 151 35.01 2.62 0.11
C ARG A 151 34.28 1.45 0.78
N ALA A 152 33.92 1.57 2.06
CA ALA A 152 33.14 0.57 2.77
C ALA A 152 31.75 0.39 2.15
N CYS A 153 31.01 1.49 1.94
CA CYS A 153 29.71 1.43 1.25
C CYS A 153 29.82 0.85 -0.16
N ALA A 154 30.88 1.18 -0.91
CA ALA A 154 31.12 0.60 -2.23
C ALA A 154 31.37 -0.91 -2.19
N ARG A 155 32.05 -1.43 -1.15
CA ARG A 155 32.22 -2.89 -0.95
C ARG A 155 30.88 -3.57 -0.64
N MET A 156 30.05 -2.96 0.21
CA MET A 156 28.71 -3.48 0.53
C MET A 156 27.82 -3.54 -0.71
N ALA A 157 27.81 -2.46 -1.50
CA ALA A 157 27.06 -2.40 -2.75
C ALA A 157 27.56 -3.42 -3.81
N ALA A 158 28.86 -3.73 -3.82
CA ALA A 158 29.44 -4.70 -4.74
C ALA A 158 29.20 -6.16 -4.31
N ALA A 159 29.06 -6.43 -3.01
CA ALA A 159 28.83 -7.77 -2.47
C ALA A 159 27.41 -8.29 -2.75
N HIS A 160 26.44 -7.40 -2.92
CA HIS A 160 25.04 -7.75 -3.21
C HIS A 160 24.73 -7.60 -4.71
N TYR A 161 24.92 -8.68 -5.46
CA TYR A 161 24.71 -8.72 -6.91
C TYR A 161 23.24 -8.98 -7.26
N GLU A 162 22.43 -7.93 -7.41
CA GLU A 162 21.06 -8.04 -7.94
C GLU A 162 20.91 -7.45 -9.36
N ASN A 163 19.79 -7.75 -10.02
CA ASN A 163 19.51 -7.56 -11.45
C ASN A 163 19.66 -6.14 -12.01
N PHE A 164 19.86 -5.13 -11.15
CA PHE A 164 20.24 -3.77 -11.52
C PHE A 164 21.62 -3.44 -10.94
N PRO A 165 22.64 -3.16 -11.77
CA PRO A 165 23.94 -2.77 -11.24
C PRO A 165 23.79 -1.43 -10.52
N VAL A 166 23.82 -1.47 -9.19
CA VAL A 166 23.86 -0.32 -8.26
C VAL A 166 24.99 0.67 -8.60
N ALA A 167 25.94 0.24 -9.42
CA ALA A 167 26.96 1.07 -10.07
C ALA A 167 26.99 0.82 -11.59
N SER A 168 25.91 1.18 -12.29
CA SER A 168 25.87 1.19 -13.76
C SER A 168 27.11 1.88 -14.33
N ARG A 169 27.74 1.28 -15.35
CA ARG A 169 28.85 1.91 -16.08
C ARG A 169 28.46 3.25 -16.71
N PHE A 170 27.16 3.54 -16.82
CA PHE A 170 26.66 4.83 -17.30
C PHE A 170 26.82 5.96 -16.27
N LEU A 171 26.88 5.67 -14.95
CA LEU A 171 27.09 6.68 -13.91
C LEU A 171 28.54 7.22 -13.95
N PRO A 172 28.74 8.56 -13.91
CA PRO A 172 30.05 9.17 -13.70
C PRO A 172 30.73 8.63 -12.44
N ALA A 173 32.05 8.39 -12.50
CA ALA A 173 32.82 7.82 -11.38
C ALA A 173 32.64 8.60 -10.07
N ARG A 174 32.55 9.93 -10.15
CA ARG A 174 32.35 10.84 -9.01
C ARG A 174 31.03 10.63 -8.25
N MET A 175 30.02 10.05 -8.88
CA MET A 175 28.69 9.82 -8.29
C MET A 175 28.51 8.42 -7.71
N ARG A 176 29.27 7.43 -8.21
CA ARG A 176 29.08 6.04 -7.79
C ARG A 176 29.24 5.85 -6.29
N ARG A 177 30.13 6.62 -5.65
CA ARG A 177 30.32 6.62 -4.19
C ARG A 177 29.08 7.09 -3.42
N HIS A 178 28.36 8.08 -3.95
CA HIS A 178 27.15 8.62 -3.33
C HIS A 178 25.98 7.64 -3.48
N VAL A 179 25.85 7.01 -4.67
CA VAL A 179 24.86 5.96 -4.91
C VAL A 179 25.14 4.73 -4.06
N ALA A 180 26.42 4.35 -3.90
CA ALA A 180 26.81 3.25 -3.01
C ALA A 180 26.48 3.54 -1.54
N ALA A 181 26.65 4.78 -1.07
CA ALA A 181 26.26 5.17 0.29
C ALA A 181 24.74 5.08 0.48
N LEU A 182 23.94 5.55 -0.48
CA LEU A 182 22.48 5.42 -0.45
C LEU A 182 22.05 3.95 -0.43
N TYR A 183 22.66 3.11 -1.26
CA TYR A 183 22.35 1.68 -1.31
C TYR A 183 22.71 0.98 0.01
N ALA A 184 23.90 1.25 0.55
CA ALA A 184 24.32 0.68 1.83
C ALA A 184 23.37 1.08 2.98
N PHE A 185 22.92 2.34 3.00
CA PHE A 185 21.92 2.82 3.95
C PHE A 185 20.59 2.05 3.84
N ALA A 186 20.02 1.98 2.63
CA ALA A 186 18.76 1.30 2.40
C ALA A 186 18.86 -0.20 2.72
N ARG A 187 19.96 -0.85 2.32
CA ARG A 187 20.18 -2.27 2.51
C ARG A 187 20.31 -2.66 3.99
N CYS A 188 21.04 -1.87 4.79
CA CYS A 188 21.14 -2.12 6.23
C CYS A 188 19.78 -1.98 6.93
N ALA A 189 18.98 -0.98 6.55
CA ALA A 189 17.66 -0.80 7.11
C ALA A 189 16.69 -1.93 6.71
N ASP A 190 16.75 -2.36 5.45
CA ASP A 190 16.00 -3.51 4.91
C ASP A 190 16.36 -4.82 5.63
N ASP A 191 17.65 -5.04 5.93
CA ASP A 191 18.11 -6.20 6.71
C ASP A 191 17.46 -6.29 8.10
N PHE A 192 17.12 -5.16 8.74
CA PHE A 192 16.42 -5.16 10.02
C PHE A 192 14.97 -5.61 9.88
N ALA A 193 14.31 -5.26 8.77
CA ALA A 193 12.94 -5.70 8.49
C ALA A 193 12.89 -7.20 8.16
N ASP A 194 13.90 -7.73 7.47
CA ASP A 194 13.94 -9.09 6.91
C ASP A 194 14.79 -10.11 7.71
N LEU A 195 15.18 -9.79 8.96
CA LEU A 195 15.97 -10.68 9.84
C LEU A 195 15.45 -12.14 9.83
N PRO A 196 16.25 -13.12 9.34
CA PRO A 196 15.81 -14.50 9.27
C PRO A 196 15.76 -15.13 10.68
N GLY A 197 14.56 -15.53 11.10
CA GLY A 197 14.34 -16.33 12.31
C GLY A 197 14.15 -15.54 13.60
N SER A 198 12.89 -15.23 13.94
CA SER A 198 12.39 -15.04 15.32
C SER A 198 12.84 -13.82 16.15
N ALA A 199 13.31 -12.72 15.55
CA ALA A 199 13.26 -11.43 16.25
C ALA A 199 11.80 -10.95 16.30
N PRO A 200 11.22 -10.69 17.49
CA PRO A 200 9.86 -10.18 17.58
C PRO A 200 9.74 -8.77 16.97
N GLU A 201 8.51 -8.38 16.60
CA GLU A 201 8.25 -7.13 15.86
C GLU A 201 8.79 -5.89 16.57
N ASP A 202 8.71 -5.85 17.90
CA ASP A 202 9.23 -4.79 18.76
C ASP A 202 10.76 -4.64 18.66
N GLU A 203 11.51 -5.74 18.59
CA GLU A 203 12.97 -5.70 18.41
C GLU A 203 13.35 -5.10 17.04
N ARG A 204 12.66 -5.52 15.97
CA ARG A 204 12.90 -4.98 14.62
C ARG A 204 12.55 -3.50 14.52
N LEU A 205 11.45 -3.08 15.14
CA LEU A 205 11.06 -1.66 15.21
C LEU A 205 12.05 -0.83 16.03
N ALA A 206 12.57 -1.36 17.13
CA ALA A 206 13.60 -0.68 17.93
C ALA A 206 14.91 -0.50 17.15
N MET A 207 15.32 -1.48 16.35
CA MET A 207 16.48 -1.33 15.46
C MET A 207 16.28 -0.24 14.42
N LEU A 208 15.06 -0.10 13.88
CA LEU A 208 14.71 0.98 12.96
C LEU A 208 14.64 2.35 13.68
N ASP A 209 14.24 2.39 14.95
CA ASP A 209 14.31 3.60 15.80
C ASP A 209 15.76 4.06 16.00
N GLU A 210 16.66 3.13 16.33
CA GLU A 210 18.09 3.42 16.46
C GLU A 210 18.69 3.88 15.14
N TRP A 211 18.30 3.25 14.02
CA TRP A 211 18.77 3.63 12.68
C TRP A 211 18.29 5.02 12.26
N GLU A 212 17.05 5.40 12.60
CA GLU A 212 16.53 6.75 12.40
C GLU A 212 17.25 7.77 13.28
N GLY A 213 17.52 7.43 14.55
CA GLY A 213 18.33 8.27 15.44
C GLY A 213 19.74 8.54 14.89
N ALA A 214 20.37 7.53 14.28
CA ALA A 214 21.67 7.67 13.63
C ALA A 214 21.61 8.53 12.35
N LEU A 215 20.50 8.50 11.60
CA LEU A 215 20.23 9.40 10.48
C LEU A 215 20.14 10.86 10.94
N GLU A 216 19.42 11.14 12.04
CA GLU A 216 19.33 12.49 12.61
C GLU A 216 20.70 12.99 13.07
N ALA A 217 21.45 12.15 13.81
CA ALA A 217 22.80 12.47 14.22
C ALA A 217 23.72 12.78 13.03
N ALA A 218 23.59 12.02 11.93
CA ALA A 218 24.33 12.27 10.70
C ALA A 218 23.99 13.61 10.06
N GLY A 219 22.71 14.01 10.07
CA GLY A 219 22.26 15.32 9.60
C GLY A 219 22.79 16.49 10.41
N GLU A 220 23.06 16.28 11.70
CA GLU A 220 23.67 17.27 12.60
C GLU A 220 25.21 17.26 12.58
N GLY A 221 25.84 16.46 11.71
CA GLY A 221 27.30 16.36 11.62
C GLY A 221 27.93 15.48 12.71
N ARG A 222 27.13 14.70 13.43
CA ARG A 222 27.54 13.74 14.47
C ARG A 222 27.44 12.29 13.96
N ALA A 223 27.80 12.07 12.70
CA ALA A 223 27.71 10.76 12.06
C ALA A 223 28.69 9.75 12.68
N GLU A 224 28.20 8.55 12.99
CA GLU A 224 29.01 7.44 13.49
C GLU A 224 28.85 6.20 12.60
N GLY A 225 29.95 5.47 12.39
CA GLY A 225 29.99 4.31 11.50
C GLY A 225 30.11 4.66 10.02
N ASP A 226 30.56 3.69 9.22
CA ASP A 226 30.91 3.91 7.81
C ASP A 226 29.72 4.38 6.96
N VAL A 227 28.53 3.78 7.16
CA VAL A 227 27.33 4.11 6.38
C VAL A 227 26.89 5.55 6.61
N PHE A 228 26.72 5.96 7.87
CA PHE A 228 26.28 7.31 8.18
C PHE A 228 27.35 8.36 7.93
N THR A 229 28.65 8.04 8.05
CA THR A 229 29.73 8.96 7.68
C THR A 229 29.70 9.25 6.17
N ALA A 230 29.59 8.21 5.33
CA ALA A 230 29.47 8.38 3.88
C ALA A 230 28.16 9.07 3.48
N LEU A 231 27.07 8.79 4.21
CA LEU A 231 25.77 9.42 3.99
C LEU A 231 25.80 10.91 4.36
N ALA A 232 26.34 11.29 5.52
CA ALA A 232 26.51 12.67 5.94
C ALA A 232 27.35 13.47 4.96
N GLY A 233 28.47 12.91 4.48
CA GLY A 233 29.25 13.53 3.42
C GLY A 233 28.46 13.70 2.12
N THR A 234 27.60 12.75 1.77
CA THR A 234 26.74 12.85 0.58
C THR A 234 25.65 13.90 0.75
N ILE A 235 24.99 13.93 1.91
CA ILE A 235 23.98 14.92 2.29
C ILE A 235 24.57 16.32 2.23
N SER A 236 25.75 16.52 2.82
CA SER A 236 26.44 17.81 2.86
C SER A 236 26.87 18.27 1.46
N VAL A 237 27.51 17.40 0.67
CA VAL A 237 28.04 17.76 -0.66
C VAL A 237 26.91 18.10 -1.65
N HIS A 238 25.76 17.44 -1.54
CA HIS A 238 24.65 17.60 -2.47
C HIS A 238 23.45 18.36 -1.90
N ASP A 239 23.54 18.86 -0.67
CA ASP A 239 22.47 19.58 0.03
C ASP A 239 21.14 18.79 0.05
N LEU A 240 21.20 17.51 0.44
CA LEU A 240 20.04 16.62 0.43
C LEU A 240 19.20 16.81 1.70
N PRO A 241 17.86 16.92 1.60
CA PRO A 241 17.01 16.89 2.77
C PRO A 241 17.01 15.49 3.42
N LEU A 242 16.83 15.42 4.74
CA LEU A 242 16.70 14.15 5.46
C LEU A 242 15.38 13.42 5.18
N GLN A 243 14.33 14.14 4.82
CA GLN A 243 12.98 13.58 4.70
C GLN A 243 12.88 12.34 3.78
N PRO A 244 13.47 12.32 2.57
CA PRO A 244 13.49 11.12 1.73
C PRO A 244 14.11 9.88 2.40
N PHE A 245 15.09 10.06 3.29
CA PHE A 245 15.70 8.95 4.02
C PHE A 245 14.79 8.45 5.15
N ARG A 246 14.10 9.37 5.84
CA ARG A 246 13.05 9.03 6.82
C ARG A 246 11.90 8.26 6.17
N ASP A 247 11.48 8.69 4.99
CA ASP A 247 10.42 8.02 4.23
C ASP A 247 10.80 6.56 3.91
N LEU A 248 12.07 6.29 3.57
CA LEU A 248 12.56 4.91 3.39
C LEU A 248 12.52 4.10 4.70
N ILE A 249 12.95 4.68 5.82
CA ILE A 249 12.85 4.02 7.14
C ILE A 249 11.39 3.72 7.48
N ALA A 250 10.48 4.66 7.21
CA ALA A 250 9.05 4.46 7.42
C ALA A 250 8.50 3.30 6.56
N ALA A 251 8.98 3.13 5.33
CA ALA A 251 8.64 1.97 4.51
C ALA A 251 9.09 0.64 5.14
N PHE A 252 10.33 0.58 5.65
CA PHE A 252 10.82 -0.63 6.31
C PHE A 252 10.04 -0.97 7.59
N ARG A 253 9.59 0.04 8.36
CA ARG A 253 8.67 -0.17 9.50
C ARG A 253 7.30 -0.68 9.04
N GLN A 254 6.80 -0.13 7.93
CA GLN A 254 5.57 -0.61 7.32
C GLN A 254 5.73 -2.06 6.88
N ASP A 255 6.88 -2.46 6.34
CA ASP A 255 7.15 -3.84 5.98
C ASP A 255 7.22 -4.79 7.20
N VAL A 256 7.47 -4.30 8.41
CA VAL A 256 7.39 -5.13 9.62
C VAL A 256 5.93 -5.43 10.02
N THR A 257 5.02 -4.47 9.81
CA THR A 257 3.68 -4.46 10.42
C THR A 257 2.54 -4.68 9.43
N VAL A 258 2.76 -4.36 8.14
CA VAL A 258 1.75 -4.43 7.08
C VAL A 258 2.14 -5.53 6.11
N SER A 259 1.19 -6.42 5.87
CA SER A 259 1.37 -7.58 5.00
C SER A 259 0.34 -7.66 3.87
N ARG A 260 -0.72 -6.84 3.92
CA ARG A 260 -1.78 -6.76 2.91
C ARG A 260 -2.21 -5.30 2.74
N TYR A 261 -2.55 -4.94 1.50
CA TYR A 261 -3.01 -3.60 1.14
C TYR A 261 -4.50 -3.62 0.81
N ALA A 262 -5.31 -2.82 1.52
CA ALA A 262 -6.76 -2.80 1.35
C ALA A 262 -7.17 -2.49 -0.10
N ASP A 263 -6.53 -1.47 -0.70
CA ASP A 263 -6.79 -1.02 -2.06
C ASP A 263 -5.50 -0.53 -2.75
N TYR A 264 -5.66 -0.10 -4.02
CA TYR A 264 -4.54 0.39 -4.82
C TYR A 264 -3.95 1.71 -4.30
N SER A 265 -4.74 2.54 -3.60
CA SER A 265 -4.23 3.76 -2.97
C SER A 265 -3.24 3.40 -1.87
N GLY A 266 -3.59 2.45 -0.99
CA GLY A 266 -2.69 1.97 0.05
C GLY A 266 -1.38 1.41 -0.51
N LEU A 267 -1.42 0.71 -1.66
CA LEU A 267 -0.20 0.25 -2.33
C LEU A 267 0.65 1.41 -2.88
N LEU A 268 0.03 2.46 -3.42
CA LEU A 268 0.74 3.67 -3.87
C LEU A 268 1.32 4.46 -2.69
N ASP A 269 0.62 4.52 -1.56
CA ASP A 269 1.12 5.14 -0.33
C ASP A 269 2.36 4.41 0.20
N TYR A 270 2.41 3.08 0.10
CA TYR A 270 3.63 2.34 0.33
C TYR A 270 4.73 2.71 -0.66
N CYS A 271 4.46 2.74 -1.97
CA CYS A 271 5.45 3.14 -2.98
C CYS A 271 6.00 4.56 -2.77
N ARG A 272 5.17 5.47 -2.22
CA ARG A 272 5.56 6.83 -1.82
C ARG A 272 6.67 6.84 -0.77
N LEU A 273 6.72 5.82 0.07
CA LEU A 273 7.74 5.64 1.11
C LEU A 273 8.89 4.75 0.62
N SER A 274 8.60 3.63 -0.05
CA SER A 274 9.59 2.60 -0.36
C SER A 274 10.43 2.86 -1.62
N ALA A 275 9.88 3.59 -2.61
CA ALA A 275 10.51 3.72 -3.93
C ALA A 275 10.72 5.17 -4.38
N ASN A 276 9.71 6.02 -4.20
CA ASN A 276 9.75 7.42 -4.67
C ASN A 276 10.92 8.22 -4.08
N PRO A 277 11.30 8.07 -2.79
CA PRO A 277 12.42 8.81 -2.22
C PRO A 277 13.75 8.56 -2.94
N VAL A 278 14.00 7.32 -3.39
CA VAL A 278 15.22 6.97 -4.15
C VAL A 278 15.31 7.77 -5.43
N GLY A 279 14.22 7.86 -6.20
CA GLY A 279 14.18 8.63 -7.45
C GLY A 279 14.44 10.11 -7.22
N ARG A 280 13.82 10.69 -6.18
CA ARG A 280 14.03 12.09 -5.79
C ARG A 280 15.47 12.36 -5.38
N ILE A 281 16.08 11.49 -4.57
CA ILE A 281 17.50 11.59 -4.19
C ILE A 281 18.39 11.54 -5.44
N MET A 282 18.13 10.61 -6.36
CA MET A 282 18.89 10.49 -7.60
C MET A 282 18.79 11.76 -8.47
N LEU A 283 17.61 12.38 -8.55
CA LEU A 283 17.45 13.67 -9.22
C LEU A 283 18.25 14.79 -8.55
N MET A 284 18.22 14.87 -7.22
CA MET A 284 18.97 15.89 -6.46
C MET A 284 20.48 15.71 -6.57
N LEU A 285 21.00 14.47 -6.57
CA LEU A 285 22.41 14.16 -6.85
C LEU A 285 22.85 14.64 -8.26
N HIS A 286 21.88 14.82 -9.16
CA HIS A 286 22.07 15.37 -10.50
C HIS A 286 21.79 16.85 -10.63
N GLY A 287 21.49 17.54 -9.52
CA GLY A 287 21.18 18.96 -9.48
C GLY A 287 19.76 19.30 -9.98
N VAL A 288 18.88 18.30 -10.13
CA VAL A 288 17.48 18.49 -10.52
C VAL A 288 16.62 18.58 -9.26
N ARG A 289 15.94 19.72 -9.08
CA ARG A 289 15.14 20.05 -7.88
C ARG A 289 13.75 20.60 -8.18
N ASP A 290 13.19 20.24 -9.33
CA ASP A 290 11.89 20.74 -9.74
C ASP A 290 10.76 19.74 -9.45
N GLU A 291 9.62 20.26 -8.98
CA GLU A 291 8.46 19.47 -8.57
C GLU A 291 7.85 18.65 -9.71
N GLU A 292 7.97 19.10 -10.95
CA GLU A 292 7.47 18.33 -12.09
C GLU A 292 8.36 17.11 -12.38
N ALA A 293 9.68 17.24 -12.21
CA ALA A 293 10.62 16.12 -12.33
C ALA A 293 10.46 15.14 -11.17
N PHE A 294 10.24 15.64 -9.94
CA PHE A 294 9.91 14.77 -8.81
C PHE A 294 8.62 14.00 -9.06
N ARG A 295 7.53 14.65 -9.48
CA ARG A 295 6.27 13.95 -9.80
C ARG A 295 6.43 12.90 -10.90
N ALA A 296 7.21 13.20 -11.95
CA ALA A 296 7.47 12.24 -13.01
C ALA A 296 8.39 11.09 -12.54
N SER A 297 9.37 11.38 -11.68
CA SER A 297 10.24 10.37 -11.07
C SER A 297 9.47 9.45 -10.15
N ASP A 298 8.59 10.00 -9.31
CA ASP A 298 7.72 9.24 -8.42
C ASP A 298 6.87 8.25 -9.21
N ALA A 299 6.31 8.68 -10.35
CA ALA A 299 5.56 7.79 -11.23
C ALA A 299 6.44 6.64 -11.78
N ILE A 300 7.68 6.92 -12.21
CA ILE A 300 8.61 5.87 -12.66
C ILE A 300 8.97 4.92 -11.50
N CYS A 301 9.31 5.45 -10.33
CA CYS A 301 9.70 4.67 -9.15
C CYS A 301 8.57 3.76 -8.67
N SER A 302 7.36 4.30 -8.53
CA SER A 302 6.16 3.52 -8.21
C SER A 302 5.88 2.45 -9.28
N ALA A 303 6.06 2.78 -10.57
CA ALA A 303 5.89 1.80 -11.65
C ALA A 303 6.90 0.64 -11.57
N LEU A 304 8.17 0.94 -11.29
CA LEU A 304 9.22 -0.07 -11.12
C LEU A 304 8.94 -0.96 -9.92
N GLN A 305 8.55 -0.37 -8.80
CA GLN A 305 8.24 -1.10 -7.58
C GLN A 305 7.05 -2.05 -7.77
N ILE A 306 5.97 -1.56 -8.36
CA ILE A 306 4.81 -2.40 -8.67
C ILE A 306 5.19 -3.47 -9.70
N ALA A 307 6.02 -3.16 -10.71
CA ALA A 307 6.47 -4.18 -11.66
C ALA A 307 7.21 -5.34 -10.96
N ASN A 308 8.06 -5.04 -9.97
CA ASN A 308 8.72 -6.07 -9.15
C ASN A 308 7.69 -6.92 -8.39
N HIS A 309 6.76 -6.28 -7.66
CA HIS A 309 5.71 -6.99 -6.94
C HIS A 309 4.84 -7.88 -7.86
N LEU A 310 4.60 -7.47 -9.10
CA LEU A 310 3.86 -8.28 -10.07
C LEU A 310 4.67 -9.47 -10.62
N GLN A 311 6.01 -9.41 -10.60
CA GLN A 311 6.85 -10.53 -11.00
C GLN A 311 6.94 -11.59 -9.89
N ASP A 312 6.99 -11.16 -8.63
CA ASP A 312 7.31 -12.00 -7.48
C ASP A 312 6.07 -12.34 -6.61
N VAL A 313 4.85 -12.25 -7.18
CA VAL A 313 3.56 -12.47 -6.46
C VAL A 313 3.54 -13.75 -5.62
N LYS A 314 4.03 -14.87 -6.17
CA LYS A 314 4.03 -16.15 -5.48
C LYS A 314 5.06 -16.19 -4.36
N GLU A 315 6.26 -15.71 -4.65
CA GLU A 315 7.37 -15.63 -3.72
C GLU A 315 7.02 -14.73 -2.52
N ASP A 316 6.38 -13.59 -2.78
CA ASP A 316 5.87 -12.69 -1.74
C ASP A 316 4.79 -13.37 -0.89
N TYR A 317 3.83 -14.06 -1.52
CA TYR A 317 2.79 -14.80 -0.81
C TYR A 317 3.38 -15.87 0.11
N LEU A 318 4.37 -16.62 -0.35
CA LEU A 318 5.06 -17.64 0.44
C LEU A 318 5.85 -17.05 1.63
N ARG A 319 6.24 -15.77 1.54
CA ARG A 319 6.82 -14.99 2.65
C ARG A 319 5.76 -14.34 3.55
N GLY A 320 4.48 -14.59 3.30
CA GLY A 320 3.37 -14.06 4.08
C GLY A 320 2.94 -12.64 3.71
N ARG A 321 3.37 -12.13 2.54
CA ARG A 321 3.04 -10.78 2.03
C ARG A 321 2.18 -10.85 0.77
N VAL A 322 1.22 -9.94 0.63
CA VAL A 322 0.41 -9.80 -0.59
C VAL A 322 0.31 -8.33 -0.99
N TYR A 323 1.07 -7.96 -2.02
CA TYR A 323 1.07 -6.60 -2.58
C TYR A 323 -0.05 -6.35 -3.59
N LEU A 324 -0.65 -7.41 -4.16
CA LEU A 324 -1.88 -7.26 -4.93
C LEU A 324 -2.97 -6.69 -4.02
N PRO A 325 -3.63 -5.56 -4.38
CA PRO A 325 -4.64 -4.97 -3.52
C PRO A 325 -5.79 -5.93 -3.23
N GLN A 326 -6.22 -6.00 -1.98
CA GLN A 326 -7.27 -6.90 -1.51
C GLN A 326 -8.61 -6.61 -2.20
N ALA A 327 -8.93 -5.33 -2.38
CA ALA A 327 -10.06 -4.91 -3.19
C ALA A 327 -10.00 -5.46 -4.62
N ASP A 328 -8.81 -5.55 -5.23
CA ASP A 328 -8.63 -6.08 -6.59
C ASP A 328 -8.60 -7.62 -6.66
N LEU A 329 -8.17 -8.32 -5.61
CA LEU A 329 -8.32 -9.77 -5.51
C LEU A 329 -9.81 -10.15 -5.44
N ALA A 330 -10.53 -9.53 -4.50
CA ALA A 330 -11.98 -9.72 -4.33
C ALA A 330 -12.76 -9.33 -5.61
N ALA A 331 -12.36 -8.22 -6.23
CA ALA A 331 -12.86 -7.71 -7.50
C ALA A 331 -12.85 -8.75 -8.62
N PHE A 332 -11.72 -9.43 -8.81
CA PHE A 332 -11.54 -10.40 -9.88
C PHE A 332 -11.99 -11.80 -9.47
N GLY A 333 -12.45 -11.98 -8.22
CA GLY A 333 -12.89 -13.27 -7.69
C GLY A 333 -11.73 -14.24 -7.43
N VAL A 334 -10.55 -13.69 -7.16
CA VAL A 334 -9.32 -14.46 -6.89
C VAL A 334 -9.18 -14.63 -5.39
N PRO A 335 -9.33 -15.85 -4.84
CA PRO A 335 -9.03 -16.11 -3.44
C PRO A 335 -7.51 -16.04 -3.21
N GLU A 336 -7.08 -15.53 -2.05
CA GLU A 336 -5.64 -15.40 -1.74
C GLU A 336 -4.91 -16.74 -1.78
N GLU A 337 -5.58 -17.84 -1.42
CA GLU A 337 -5.01 -19.18 -1.45
C GLU A 337 -4.64 -19.64 -2.86
N GLU A 338 -5.24 -19.05 -3.91
CA GLU A 338 -4.84 -19.31 -5.30
C GLU A 338 -3.39 -18.88 -5.55
N LEU A 339 -2.88 -17.88 -4.83
CA LEU A 339 -1.52 -17.37 -5.00
C LEU A 339 -0.43 -18.38 -4.60
N ALA A 340 -0.78 -19.41 -3.82
CA ALA A 340 0.09 -20.55 -3.52
C ALA A 340 0.14 -21.60 -4.64
N GLY A 341 -0.79 -21.54 -5.60
CA GLY A 341 -1.03 -22.57 -6.59
C GLY A 341 0.15 -22.81 -7.54
N GLU A 342 0.04 -23.87 -8.36
CA GLU A 342 1.04 -24.18 -9.39
C GLU A 342 0.85 -23.38 -10.67
N THR A 343 -0.40 -23.00 -10.98
CA THR A 343 -0.76 -22.28 -12.22
C THR A 343 -1.88 -21.30 -11.96
N ALA A 344 -1.80 -20.11 -12.56
CA ALA A 344 -2.81 -19.07 -12.41
C ALA A 344 -4.09 -19.41 -13.17
N GLY A 345 -5.24 -19.29 -12.52
CA GLY A 345 -6.57 -19.37 -13.13
C GLY A 345 -6.85 -18.22 -14.09
N ALA A 346 -8.00 -18.26 -14.77
CA ALA A 346 -8.38 -17.22 -15.73
C ALA A 346 -8.57 -15.86 -15.05
N GLU A 347 -9.09 -15.88 -13.83
CA GLU A 347 -9.36 -14.73 -12.97
C GLU A 347 -8.06 -14.06 -12.52
N LEU A 348 -7.08 -14.83 -12.01
CA LEU A 348 -5.77 -14.29 -11.63
C LEU A 348 -5.00 -13.75 -12.83
N ARG A 349 -5.00 -14.45 -13.97
CA ARG A 349 -4.40 -13.93 -15.22
C ARG A 349 -5.03 -12.61 -15.65
N ALA A 350 -6.36 -12.48 -15.53
CA ALA A 350 -7.07 -11.26 -15.84
C ALA A 350 -6.72 -10.11 -14.87
N LEU A 351 -6.57 -10.41 -13.57
CA LEU A 351 -6.10 -9.47 -12.55
C LEU A 351 -4.68 -8.99 -12.84
N MET A 352 -3.76 -9.91 -13.15
CA MET A 352 -2.38 -9.58 -13.51
C MET A 352 -2.32 -8.68 -14.74
N ALA A 353 -3.07 -9.02 -15.80
CA ALA A 353 -3.18 -8.18 -16.98
C ALA A 353 -3.71 -6.78 -16.66
N PHE A 354 -4.59 -6.67 -15.67
CA PHE A 354 -5.12 -5.40 -15.20
C PHE A 354 -4.10 -4.57 -14.42
N GLN A 355 -3.36 -5.18 -13.49
CA GLN A 355 -2.30 -4.46 -12.76
C GLN A 355 -1.17 -4.01 -13.68
N ILE A 356 -0.72 -4.85 -14.61
CA ILE A 356 0.29 -4.48 -15.62
C ILE A 356 -0.12 -3.22 -16.38
N ARG A 357 -1.40 -3.08 -16.73
CA ARG A 357 -1.90 -1.89 -17.43
C ARG A 357 -1.88 -0.64 -16.55
N ARG A 358 -2.23 -0.75 -15.26
CA ARG A 358 -2.07 0.38 -14.31
C ARG A 358 -0.60 0.79 -14.19
N THR A 359 0.31 -0.17 -14.08
CA THR A 359 1.76 0.08 -14.02
C THR A 359 2.28 0.77 -15.27
N ARG A 360 1.78 0.41 -16.47
CA ARG A 360 2.08 1.15 -17.71
C ARG A 360 1.55 2.59 -17.70
N GLY A 361 0.42 2.84 -17.06
CA GLY A 361 -0.10 4.19 -16.84
C GLY A 361 0.90 5.07 -16.07
N LEU A 362 1.49 4.54 -15.00
CA LEU A 362 2.53 5.22 -14.23
C LEU A 362 3.81 5.47 -15.08
N PHE A 363 4.24 4.50 -15.90
CA PHE A 363 5.33 4.74 -16.85
C PHE A 363 5.00 5.84 -17.87
N ALA A 364 3.76 5.93 -18.35
CA ALA A 364 3.31 7.03 -19.21
C ALA A 364 3.40 8.39 -18.49
N GLU A 365 2.95 8.48 -17.24
CA GLU A 365 3.04 9.69 -16.42
C GLU A 365 4.50 10.13 -16.18
N GLY A 366 5.41 9.17 -16.06
CA GLY A 366 6.84 9.41 -15.90
C GLY A 366 7.61 9.77 -17.17
N LEU A 367 7.03 9.51 -18.35
CA LEU A 367 7.69 9.67 -19.65
C LEU A 367 8.31 11.07 -19.88
N PRO A 368 7.68 12.20 -19.47
CA PRO A 368 8.26 13.53 -19.65
C PRO A 368 9.67 13.68 -19.05
N LEU A 369 9.98 12.97 -17.95
CA LEU A 369 11.30 13.04 -17.31
C LEU A 369 12.44 12.59 -18.24
N LEU A 370 12.17 11.63 -19.14
CA LEU A 370 13.18 11.11 -20.08
C LEU A 370 13.64 12.17 -21.10
N GLY A 371 12.78 13.12 -21.44
CA GLY A 371 13.09 14.25 -22.32
C GLY A 371 13.80 15.40 -21.61
N ARG A 372 13.66 15.48 -20.28
CA ARG A 372 14.23 16.53 -19.43
C ARG A 372 15.62 16.20 -18.90
N THR A 373 16.01 14.93 -18.94
CA THR A 373 17.28 14.43 -18.42
C THR A 373 18.27 14.09 -19.56
N GLY A 374 19.41 14.77 -19.56
CA GLY A 374 20.47 14.62 -20.55
C GLY A 374 21.67 13.78 -20.09
N GLY A 375 22.64 13.61 -20.98
CA GLY A 375 23.95 13.04 -20.65
C GLY A 375 23.92 11.60 -20.12
N ALA A 376 24.88 11.29 -19.23
CA ALA A 376 25.04 9.99 -18.61
C ALA A 376 23.79 9.52 -17.84
N PHE A 377 23.19 10.41 -17.05
CA PHE A 377 22.01 10.13 -16.25
C PHE A 377 20.77 9.83 -17.10
N GLY A 378 20.49 10.66 -18.11
CA GLY A 378 19.37 10.40 -19.00
C GLY A 378 19.48 9.06 -19.73
N ARG A 379 20.71 8.62 -20.07
CA ARG A 379 20.95 7.30 -20.66
C ARG A 379 20.58 6.17 -19.71
N GLU A 380 21.00 6.27 -18.46
CA GLU A 380 20.67 5.31 -17.43
C GLU A 380 19.17 5.27 -17.13
N LEU A 381 18.54 6.44 -16.97
CA LEU A 381 17.10 6.53 -16.73
C LEU A 381 16.29 5.89 -17.87
N ARG A 382 16.69 6.10 -19.13
CA ARG A 382 16.05 5.42 -20.29
C ARG A 382 16.25 3.91 -20.26
N ALA A 383 17.41 3.43 -19.83
CA ALA A 383 17.67 2.00 -19.68
C ALA A 383 16.82 1.37 -18.57
N ILE A 384 16.73 2.04 -17.40
CA ILE A 384 15.88 1.63 -16.27
C ILE A 384 14.41 1.61 -16.67
N PHE A 385 13.94 2.69 -17.31
CA PHE A 385 12.57 2.80 -17.81
C PHE A 385 12.22 1.65 -18.76
N ARG A 386 13.13 1.33 -19.70
CA ARG A 386 12.95 0.19 -20.60
C ARG A 386 12.96 -1.14 -19.86
N GLY A 387 13.81 -1.29 -18.84
CA GLY A 387 13.87 -2.46 -17.97
C GLY A 387 12.54 -2.73 -17.28
N GLY A 388 11.93 -1.70 -16.70
CA GLY A 388 10.59 -1.80 -16.10
C GLY A 388 9.52 -2.25 -17.09
N LEU A 389 9.50 -1.67 -18.31
CA LEU A 389 8.57 -2.14 -19.35
C LEU A 389 8.85 -3.59 -19.78
N ALA A 390 10.11 -4.00 -19.83
CA ALA A 390 10.49 -5.37 -20.19
C ALA A 390 10.11 -6.38 -19.10
N ALA A 391 10.11 -5.98 -17.82
CA ALA A 391 9.57 -6.79 -16.73
C ALA A 391 8.07 -7.01 -16.88
N LEU A 392 7.30 -6.00 -17.28
CA LEU A 392 5.87 -6.18 -17.56
C LEU A 392 5.64 -7.10 -18.77
N GLU A 393 6.41 -6.92 -19.85
CA GLU A 393 6.37 -7.78 -21.04
C GLU A 393 6.78 -9.23 -20.72
N SER A 394 7.64 -9.47 -19.72
CA SER A 394 8.03 -10.83 -19.34
C SER A 394 6.87 -11.61 -18.72
N ILE A 395 6.02 -10.93 -17.95
CA ILE A 395 4.80 -11.51 -17.38
C ILE A 395 3.80 -11.83 -18.51
N GLU A 396 3.66 -10.95 -19.51
CA GLU A 396 2.78 -11.19 -20.65
C GLU A 396 3.24 -12.37 -21.52
N ARG A 397 4.55 -12.55 -21.69
CA ARG A 397 5.12 -13.69 -22.45
C ARG A 397 4.75 -15.05 -21.87
N VAL A 398 4.49 -15.13 -20.56
CA VAL A 398 4.02 -16.36 -19.89
C VAL A 398 2.51 -16.39 -19.74
N ASP A 399 1.77 -15.62 -20.56
CA ASP A 399 0.32 -15.48 -20.50
C ASP A 399 -0.20 -15.09 -19.10
N HIS A 400 0.54 -14.23 -18.41
CA HIS A 400 0.23 -13.76 -17.06
C HIS A 400 0.21 -14.85 -15.98
N ASP A 401 0.72 -16.05 -16.29
CA ASP A 401 0.81 -17.18 -15.37
C ASP A 401 2.08 -17.07 -14.51
N ILE A 402 2.04 -16.19 -13.50
CA ILE A 402 3.18 -15.91 -12.62
C ILE A 402 3.45 -17.04 -11.61
N LEU A 403 2.53 -17.99 -11.42
CA LEU A 403 2.64 -19.04 -10.41
C LEU A 403 3.61 -20.17 -10.78
N LYS A 404 3.93 -20.30 -12.08
CA LYS A 404 4.95 -21.24 -12.60
C LYS A 404 6.39 -20.80 -12.31
N GLY A 405 6.56 -19.56 -11.87
CA GLY A 405 7.85 -18.98 -11.48
C GLY A 405 8.00 -17.54 -11.97
N SER A 406 8.76 -16.75 -11.21
CA SER A 406 9.07 -15.35 -11.49
C SER A 406 9.59 -15.11 -12.93
N PRO A 407 8.84 -14.43 -13.81
CA PRO A 407 9.26 -14.21 -15.19
C PRO A 407 10.44 -13.23 -15.27
N ARG A 408 11.65 -13.70 -15.61
CA ARG A 408 12.87 -12.87 -15.69
C ARG A 408 13.10 -12.26 -17.08
N LEU A 409 13.93 -11.21 -17.15
CA LEU A 409 14.39 -10.61 -18.41
C LEU A 409 15.33 -11.55 -19.16
N THR A 410 15.09 -11.71 -20.46
CA THR A 410 15.97 -12.48 -21.35
C THR A 410 17.24 -11.71 -21.71
N PRO A 411 18.29 -12.37 -22.24
CA PRO A 411 19.46 -11.67 -22.78
C PRO A 411 19.09 -10.62 -23.85
N GLY A 412 18.08 -10.90 -24.67
CA GLY A 412 17.55 -9.95 -25.66
C GLY A 412 16.89 -8.72 -25.02
N ASP A 413 16.14 -8.91 -23.93
CA ASP A 413 15.54 -7.80 -23.17
C ASP A 413 16.64 -6.91 -22.56
N LYS A 414 17.67 -7.52 -21.97
CA LYS A 414 18.82 -6.79 -21.42
C LYS A 414 19.55 -5.98 -22.50
N ALA A 415 19.75 -6.55 -23.69
CA ALA A 415 20.32 -5.83 -24.83
C ALA A 415 19.41 -4.67 -25.28
N ALA A 416 18.10 -4.85 -25.30
CA ALA A 416 17.15 -3.79 -25.62
C ALA A 416 17.15 -2.64 -24.59
N CYS A 417 17.37 -2.94 -23.30
CA CYS A 417 17.54 -1.91 -22.26
C CYS A 417 18.80 -1.08 -22.49
N VAL A 418 19.92 -1.73 -22.84
CA VAL A 418 21.17 -1.04 -23.19
C VAL A 418 20.98 -0.19 -24.45
N ALA A 419 20.30 -0.70 -25.48
CA ALA A 419 20.01 0.06 -26.69
C ALA A 419 19.12 1.27 -26.41
N ALA A 420 18.11 1.13 -25.55
CA ALA A 420 17.20 2.20 -25.14
C ALA A 420 17.91 3.40 -24.51
N ALA A 421 19.05 3.18 -23.84
CA ALA A 421 19.87 4.26 -23.29
C ALA A 421 20.20 5.33 -24.35
N PHE A 422 20.36 4.92 -25.61
CA PHE A 422 20.76 5.77 -26.73
C PHE A 422 19.60 6.18 -27.64
N LEU A 423 18.37 5.73 -27.36
CA LEU A 423 17.19 6.12 -28.14
C LEU A 423 16.60 7.45 -27.64
N PRO A 424 15.96 8.23 -28.53
CA PRO A 424 15.22 9.42 -28.11
C PRO A 424 13.95 9.01 -27.33
N ALA A 425 13.54 9.85 -26.37
CA ALA A 425 12.47 9.56 -25.42
C ALA A 425 11.10 9.29 -26.09
N ASP A 426 10.81 9.96 -27.20
CA ASP A 426 9.59 9.80 -28.00
C ASP A 426 9.43 8.38 -28.60
N ARG A 427 10.54 7.70 -28.89
CA ARG A 427 10.53 6.31 -29.37
C ARG A 427 10.18 5.32 -28.25
N LEU A 428 10.52 5.62 -27.00
CA LEU A 428 10.21 4.78 -25.85
C LEU A 428 8.73 4.89 -25.48
N GLY A 429 8.14 6.09 -25.59
CA GLY A 429 6.72 6.33 -25.32
C GLY A 429 5.75 5.57 -26.24
N ARG A 430 6.15 5.30 -27.50
CA ARG A 430 5.32 4.57 -28.48
C ARG A 430 4.95 3.14 -28.06
N ARG A 431 5.72 2.53 -27.16
CA ARG A 431 5.45 1.17 -26.63
C ARG A 431 4.50 1.15 -25.43
N ILE A 432 4.09 2.32 -24.92
CA ILE A 432 3.17 2.43 -23.77
C ILE A 432 1.70 2.34 -24.21
N GLY A 433 1.40 2.43 -25.52
CA GLY A 433 0.17 1.95 -26.16
C GLY A 433 -1.15 2.64 -25.75
N GLY A 434 -1.54 3.70 -26.48
CA GLY A 434 -2.80 4.42 -26.23
C GLY A 434 -4.11 3.61 -26.40
N GLU A 435 -4.14 2.61 -27.29
CA GLU A 435 -5.32 1.73 -27.47
C GLU A 435 -5.47 0.68 -26.34
N ALA A 436 -4.36 0.26 -25.73
CA ALA A 436 -4.37 -0.66 -24.59
C ALA A 436 -4.96 0.00 -23.34
N ASN A 437 -4.67 1.29 -23.14
CA ASN A 437 -5.18 2.09 -22.03
C ASN A 437 -6.69 2.33 -22.12
N ALA A 438 -7.23 2.67 -23.30
CA ALA A 438 -8.68 2.83 -23.49
C ALA A 438 -9.46 1.52 -23.24
N ARG A 439 -8.88 0.36 -23.58
CA ARG A 439 -9.47 -0.96 -23.28
C ARG A 439 -9.33 -1.31 -21.79
N ALA A 440 -8.26 -0.88 -21.12
CA ALA A 440 -8.05 -1.02 -19.67
C ALA A 440 -9.06 -0.22 -18.87
N ASP A 441 -9.22 1.06 -19.20
CA ASP A 441 -10.15 1.97 -18.55
C ASP A 441 -11.59 1.47 -18.73
N TRP A 442 -11.92 0.96 -19.92
CA TRP A 442 -13.19 0.27 -20.14
C TRP A 442 -13.36 -0.99 -19.28
N ASN A 443 -12.35 -1.87 -19.23
CA ASN A 443 -12.42 -3.09 -18.41
C ASN A 443 -12.57 -2.76 -16.93
N TYR A 444 -11.90 -1.72 -16.44
CA TYR A 444 -12.06 -1.23 -15.07
C TYR A 444 -13.49 -0.73 -14.82
N CYS A 445 -14.02 0.13 -15.69
CA CYS A 445 -15.39 0.60 -15.57
C CYS A 445 -16.39 -0.57 -15.64
N ARG A 446 -16.17 -1.53 -16.54
CA ARG A 446 -17.03 -2.71 -16.70
C ARG A 446 -16.98 -3.61 -15.47
N TRP A 447 -15.79 -3.79 -14.88
CA TRP A 447 -15.59 -4.54 -13.65
C TRP A 447 -16.32 -3.86 -12.49
N TYR A 448 -16.05 -2.58 -12.27
CA TYR A 448 -16.60 -1.81 -11.17
C TYR A 448 -18.14 -1.81 -11.18
N VAL A 449 -18.73 -1.74 -12.38
CA VAL A 449 -20.20 -1.88 -12.59
C VAL A 449 -20.73 -3.30 -12.35
N ARG A 450 -19.92 -4.36 -12.54
CA ARG A 450 -20.32 -5.75 -12.27
C ARG A 450 -20.22 -6.12 -10.80
N SER A 451 -19.22 -5.59 -10.09
CA SER A 451 -18.96 -5.85 -8.67
C SER A 451 -20.06 -5.29 -7.77
N SER A 452 -20.76 -4.25 -8.20
CA SER A 452 -21.92 -3.69 -7.49
C SER A 452 -23.19 -4.56 -7.54
N ARG A 453 -23.13 -5.79 -8.10
CA ARG A 453 -24.25 -6.77 -8.22
C ARG A 453 -25.51 -6.22 -8.88
N SER A 454 -25.40 -5.13 -9.63
CA SER A 454 -26.54 -4.42 -10.19
C SER A 454 -27.16 -5.15 -11.40
N SER A 455 -28.47 -5.00 -11.58
CA SER A 455 -29.22 -5.58 -12.73
C SER A 455 -28.79 -5.00 -14.10
N PHE A 456 -27.92 -3.97 -14.11
CA PHE A 456 -27.53 -3.20 -15.29
C PHE A 456 -26.73 -3.98 -16.33
N SER A 457 -25.94 -4.98 -15.91
CA SER A 457 -25.04 -5.69 -16.84
C SER A 457 -25.76 -6.45 -17.96
N LEU A 458 -26.98 -6.94 -17.71
CA LEU A 458 -27.83 -7.61 -18.70
C LEU A 458 -28.48 -6.63 -19.68
N ALA A 459 -28.86 -5.43 -19.21
CA ALA A 459 -29.55 -4.41 -19.99
C ALA A 459 -28.71 -3.91 -21.18
N PHE A 460 -27.38 -3.95 -21.05
CA PHE A 460 -26.46 -3.40 -22.04
C PHE A 460 -26.09 -4.37 -23.16
N LEU A 461 -26.43 -5.66 -23.07
CA LEU A 461 -26.06 -6.66 -24.07
C LEU A 461 -26.60 -6.35 -25.47
N SER A 462 -27.70 -5.61 -25.58
CA SER A 462 -28.30 -5.18 -26.85
C SER A 462 -27.60 -4.00 -27.53
N LEU A 463 -26.60 -3.38 -26.88
CA LEU A 463 -25.95 -2.17 -27.40
C LEU A 463 -24.62 -2.44 -28.14
N PRO A 464 -24.30 -1.62 -29.16
CA PRO A 464 -22.99 -1.64 -29.81
C PRO A 464 -21.84 -1.47 -28.80
N PRO A 465 -20.64 -2.04 -29.07
CA PRO A 465 -19.52 -1.98 -28.13
C PRO A 465 -19.19 -0.57 -27.62
N ALA A 466 -19.15 0.44 -28.51
CA ALA A 466 -18.81 1.82 -28.12
C ALA A 466 -19.79 2.41 -27.09
N ARG A 467 -21.10 2.18 -27.28
CA ARG A 467 -22.14 2.65 -26.34
C ARG A 467 -22.09 1.89 -25.02
N ARG A 468 -21.78 0.59 -25.05
CA ARG A 468 -21.52 -0.18 -23.83
C ARG A 468 -20.34 0.39 -23.05
N ARG A 469 -19.25 0.79 -23.72
CA ARG A 469 -18.10 1.41 -23.06
C ARG A 469 -18.48 2.74 -22.39
N ALA A 470 -19.19 3.60 -23.10
CA ALA A 470 -19.65 4.88 -22.56
C ALA A 470 -20.58 4.72 -21.35
N LEU A 471 -21.55 3.79 -21.41
CA LEU A 471 -22.42 3.51 -20.26
C LEU A 471 -21.63 2.91 -19.10
N SER A 472 -20.69 2.00 -19.34
CA SER A 472 -19.82 1.51 -18.26
C SER A 472 -19.06 2.64 -17.58
N ALA A 473 -18.58 3.64 -18.34
CA ALA A 473 -17.89 4.80 -17.76
C ALA A 473 -18.82 5.69 -16.93
N ILE A 474 -20.02 5.99 -17.44
CA ILE A 474 -21.04 6.78 -16.72
C ILE A 474 -21.46 6.08 -15.42
N TYR A 475 -21.78 4.79 -15.50
CA TYR A 475 -22.14 4.02 -14.30
C TYR A 475 -20.97 3.86 -13.34
N GLY A 476 -19.76 3.68 -13.88
CA GLY A 476 -18.56 3.62 -13.06
C GLY A 476 -18.40 4.91 -12.26
N TYR A 477 -18.55 6.06 -12.91
CA TYR A 477 -18.56 7.37 -12.26
C TYR A 477 -19.62 7.48 -11.18
N CYS A 478 -20.88 7.18 -11.48
CA CYS A 478 -21.96 7.29 -10.50
C CYS A 478 -21.65 6.46 -9.25
N ARG A 479 -21.18 5.21 -9.44
CA ARG A 479 -20.84 4.35 -8.30
C ARG A 479 -19.62 4.86 -7.52
N ALA A 480 -18.62 5.45 -8.18
CA ALA A 480 -17.44 5.98 -7.53
C ALA A 480 -17.75 7.19 -6.66
N VAL A 481 -18.74 7.98 -7.07
CA VAL A 481 -19.27 9.08 -6.27
C VAL A 481 -20.11 8.52 -5.11
N ASP A 482 -21.04 7.59 -5.35
CA ASP A 482 -21.86 6.97 -4.29
C ASP A 482 -20.99 6.32 -3.19
N ASP A 483 -19.91 5.63 -3.58
CA ASP A 483 -18.97 4.97 -2.66
C ASP A 483 -18.32 5.97 -1.67
N ILE A 484 -18.27 7.27 -1.98
CA ILE A 484 -17.74 8.28 -1.03
C ILE A 484 -18.69 8.45 0.16
N ALA A 485 -20.01 8.42 -0.09
CA ALA A 485 -21.00 8.46 0.99
C ALA A 485 -21.07 7.13 1.74
N ASP A 486 -21.04 6.00 1.03
CA ASP A 486 -21.16 4.65 1.59
C ASP A 486 -19.94 4.24 2.46
N ASN A 487 -18.74 4.67 2.11
CA ASN A 487 -17.53 4.23 2.83
C ASN A 487 -17.31 4.96 4.17
N PRO A 488 -16.66 4.32 5.15
CA PRO A 488 -16.28 4.97 6.40
C PRO A 488 -15.34 6.16 6.16
N GLY A 489 -15.52 7.24 6.92
CA GLY A 489 -14.70 8.45 6.85
C GLY A 489 -15.38 9.63 7.54
N ASP A 490 -14.60 10.62 7.97
CA ASP A 490 -15.17 11.84 8.55
C ASP A 490 -15.84 12.72 7.49
N ARG A 491 -16.76 13.57 7.92
CA ARG A 491 -17.55 14.44 7.03
C ARG A 491 -16.68 15.36 6.17
N GLY A 492 -15.61 15.92 6.75
CA GLY A 492 -14.71 16.83 6.04
C GLY A 492 -14.02 16.12 4.89
N GLU A 493 -13.54 14.90 5.12
CA GLU A 493 -12.93 14.08 4.08
C GLU A 493 -13.89 13.73 2.95
N LYS A 494 -15.12 13.30 3.28
CA LYS A 494 -16.14 12.97 2.28
C LYS A 494 -16.46 14.17 1.37
N LEU A 495 -16.60 15.36 1.95
CA LEU A 495 -16.83 16.59 1.19
C LEU A 495 -15.65 16.94 0.27
N ARG A 496 -14.41 16.88 0.78
CA ARG A 496 -13.22 17.13 -0.06
C ARG A 496 -13.17 16.19 -1.25
N ARG A 497 -13.41 14.90 -1.05
CA ARG A 497 -13.42 13.91 -2.13
C ARG A 497 -14.54 14.18 -3.14
N LEU A 498 -15.73 14.57 -2.69
CA LEU A 498 -16.81 14.97 -3.61
C LEU A 498 -16.45 16.21 -4.42
N ASP A 499 -15.82 17.20 -3.79
CA ASP A 499 -15.33 18.41 -4.46
C ASP A 499 -14.23 18.10 -5.49
N GLU A 500 -13.31 17.18 -5.19
CA GLU A 500 -12.29 16.71 -6.14
C GLU A 500 -12.92 16.06 -7.38
N TRP A 501 -13.93 15.20 -7.19
CA TRP A 501 -14.66 14.59 -8.31
C TRP A 501 -15.45 15.63 -9.10
N ALA A 502 -16.10 16.58 -8.42
CA ALA A 502 -16.84 17.67 -9.06
C ALA A 502 -15.91 18.57 -9.89
N ASP A 503 -14.76 19.00 -9.35
CA ASP A 503 -13.76 19.79 -10.07
C ASP A 503 -13.22 19.03 -11.29
N ALA A 504 -12.91 17.74 -11.13
CA ALA A 504 -12.43 16.90 -12.21
C ALA A 504 -13.46 16.76 -13.35
N VAL A 505 -14.74 16.64 -13.02
CA VAL A 505 -15.83 16.58 -14.00
C VAL A 505 -16.10 17.93 -14.65
N ALA A 506 -16.06 19.02 -13.89
CA ALA A 506 -16.23 20.37 -14.42
C ALA A 506 -15.16 20.70 -15.49
N HIS A 507 -13.93 20.21 -15.28
CA HIS A 507 -12.80 20.42 -16.19
C HIS A 507 -12.46 19.16 -17.01
N LEU A 508 -13.43 18.27 -17.21
CA LEU A 508 -13.22 16.94 -17.78
C LEU A 508 -12.55 16.99 -19.16
N GLN A 509 -12.96 17.94 -20.01
CA GLN A 509 -12.42 18.08 -21.36
C GLN A 509 -11.07 18.79 -21.41
N GLU A 510 -10.82 19.68 -20.44
CA GLU A 510 -9.67 20.59 -20.43
C GLU A 510 -8.41 19.95 -19.83
N ARG A 511 -8.58 19.04 -18.87
CA ARG A 511 -7.48 18.41 -18.12
C ARG A 511 -7.21 16.98 -18.59
N GLU A 512 -5.99 16.52 -18.34
CA GLU A 512 -5.65 15.10 -18.36
C GLU A 512 -5.96 14.49 -16.99
N HIS A 513 -6.54 13.29 -17.00
CA HIS A 513 -7.07 12.65 -15.80
C HIS A 513 -6.29 11.38 -15.44
N ARG A 514 -5.98 11.19 -14.17
CA ARG A 514 -5.30 9.99 -13.67
C ARG A 514 -6.26 8.84 -13.37
N HIS A 515 -7.52 9.17 -13.03
CA HIS A 515 -8.51 8.15 -12.68
C HIS A 515 -9.02 7.41 -13.93
N PRO A 516 -9.01 6.07 -13.99
CA PRO A 516 -9.47 5.29 -15.16
C PRO A 516 -10.92 5.61 -15.57
N ILE A 517 -11.81 5.82 -14.60
CA ILE A 517 -13.20 6.24 -14.87
C ILE A 517 -13.24 7.58 -15.59
N LEU A 518 -12.51 8.61 -15.11
CA LEU A 518 -12.50 9.93 -15.73
C LEU A 518 -11.89 9.89 -17.13
N ARG A 519 -10.82 9.09 -17.34
CA ARG A 519 -10.26 8.85 -18.68
C ARG A 519 -11.23 8.15 -19.63
N ALA A 520 -12.06 7.23 -19.14
CA ALA A 520 -13.11 6.60 -19.93
C ALA A 520 -14.32 7.53 -20.15
N LEU A 521 -14.61 8.41 -19.19
CA LEU A 521 -15.74 9.34 -19.22
C LEU A 521 -15.49 10.49 -20.19
N LYS A 522 -14.27 11.04 -20.25
CA LYS A 522 -13.88 12.12 -21.19
C LYS A 522 -14.28 11.84 -22.65
N PRO A 523 -13.91 10.71 -23.29
CA PRO A 523 -14.34 10.40 -24.64
C PRO A 523 -15.82 10.03 -24.74
N ALA A 524 -16.45 9.50 -23.69
CA ALA A 524 -17.89 9.23 -23.68
C ALA A 524 -18.72 10.53 -23.72
N VAL A 525 -18.33 11.51 -22.91
CA VAL A 525 -18.95 12.84 -22.87
C VAL A 525 -18.79 13.55 -24.22
N ALA A 526 -17.58 13.56 -24.77
CA ALA A 526 -17.30 14.17 -26.06
C ALA A 526 -18.05 13.50 -27.22
N ALA A 527 -18.11 12.17 -27.25
CA ALA A 527 -18.72 11.43 -28.37
C ALA A 527 -20.25 11.45 -28.37
N TYR A 528 -20.89 11.50 -27.20
CA TYR A 528 -22.35 11.36 -27.07
C TYR A 528 -23.06 12.62 -26.57
N GLY A 529 -22.34 13.69 -26.22
CA GLY A 529 -22.94 14.94 -25.74
C GLY A 529 -23.60 14.78 -24.38
N VAL A 530 -22.99 13.99 -23.48
CA VAL A 530 -23.43 13.86 -22.09
C VAL A 530 -23.24 15.21 -21.39
N SER A 531 -24.24 15.66 -20.65
CA SER A 531 -24.22 16.94 -19.94
C SER A 531 -23.27 16.88 -18.75
N ILE A 532 -22.28 17.78 -18.71
CA ILE A 532 -21.42 17.96 -17.52
C ILE A 532 -22.27 18.34 -16.30
N ARG A 533 -23.32 19.14 -16.50
CA ARG A 533 -24.25 19.51 -15.43
C ARG A 533 -24.94 18.29 -14.82
N ASP A 534 -25.36 17.31 -15.64
CA ASP A 534 -26.01 16.11 -15.12
C ASP A 534 -25.02 15.28 -14.29
N LEU A 535 -23.74 15.23 -14.68
CA LEU A 535 -22.71 14.55 -13.90
C LEU A 535 -22.42 15.29 -12.57
N LEU A 536 -22.39 16.62 -12.57
CA LEU A 536 -22.23 17.43 -11.36
C LEU A 536 -23.43 17.32 -10.42
N ASP A 537 -24.64 17.19 -10.97
CA ASP A 537 -25.85 16.96 -10.17
C ASP A 537 -25.76 15.65 -9.38
N VAL A 538 -25.08 14.61 -9.89
CA VAL A 538 -24.82 13.38 -9.12
C VAL A 538 -23.92 13.65 -7.92
N CYS A 539 -22.80 14.37 -8.07
CA CYS A 539 -21.94 14.78 -6.94
C CYS A 539 -22.74 15.58 -5.90
N SER A 540 -23.54 16.54 -6.37
CA SER A 540 -24.40 17.35 -5.51
C SER A 540 -25.43 16.48 -4.76
N GLY A 541 -26.03 15.50 -5.42
CA GLY A 541 -27.01 14.59 -4.81
C GLY A 541 -26.40 13.72 -3.72
N VAL A 542 -25.23 13.12 -3.98
CA VAL A 542 -24.50 12.32 -2.98
C VAL A 542 -24.02 13.19 -1.81
N GLY A 543 -23.65 14.45 -2.09
CA GLY A 543 -23.33 15.42 -1.04
C GLY A 543 -24.51 15.75 -0.13
N MET A 544 -25.75 15.75 -0.63
CA MET A 544 -26.94 15.95 0.20
C MET A 544 -27.08 14.88 1.28
N ASP A 545 -26.70 13.64 0.99
CA ASP A 545 -26.78 12.54 1.96
C ASP A 545 -25.83 12.71 3.16
N LEU A 546 -24.89 13.66 3.10
CA LEU A 546 -24.00 14.01 4.22
C LEU A 546 -24.61 15.02 5.20
N ASP A 547 -25.59 15.81 4.75
CA ASP A 547 -26.14 16.96 5.50
C ASP A 547 -27.65 16.87 5.72
N GLN A 548 -28.35 16.08 4.92
CA GLN A 548 -29.79 16.00 4.90
C GLN A 548 -30.26 14.56 5.11
N ASN A 549 -30.87 14.32 6.27
CA ASN A 549 -31.40 13.01 6.64
C ASN A 549 -32.94 12.93 6.57
N ARG A 550 -33.63 14.05 6.33
CA ARG A 550 -35.10 14.17 6.27
C ARG A 550 -35.56 15.07 5.13
N TYR A 551 -36.75 14.80 4.60
CA TYR A 551 -37.39 15.57 3.53
C TYR A 551 -38.77 16.03 3.98
N ARG A 552 -39.07 17.32 3.93
CA ARG A 552 -40.35 17.84 4.43
C ARG A 552 -41.51 17.45 3.53
N THR A 553 -41.32 17.59 2.22
CA THR A 553 -42.36 17.45 1.19
C THR A 553 -41.93 16.47 0.10
N PHE A 554 -42.91 15.92 -0.63
CA PHE A 554 -42.59 15.06 -1.78
C PHE A 554 -41.87 15.79 -2.92
N ASP A 555 -42.10 17.10 -3.08
CA ASP A 555 -41.38 17.92 -4.08
C ASP A 555 -39.89 18.04 -3.74
N GLU A 556 -39.57 18.17 -2.45
CA GLU A 556 -38.19 18.17 -1.96
C GLU A 556 -37.52 16.82 -2.20
N LEU A 557 -38.21 15.72 -1.90
CA LEU A 557 -37.74 14.37 -2.21
C LEU A 557 -37.55 14.17 -3.72
N CYS A 558 -38.43 14.72 -4.56
CA CYS A 558 -38.26 14.73 -6.01
C CYS A 558 -37.00 15.50 -6.45
N GLY A 559 -36.64 16.58 -5.77
CA GLY A 559 -35.41 17.32 -6.00
C GLY A 559 -34.16 16.47 -5.73
N TYR A 560 -34.18 15.70 -4.65
CA TYR A 560 -33.14 14.71 -4.35
C TYR A 560 -33.08 13.61 -5.42
N CYS A 561 -34.21 12.95 -5.70
CA CYS A 561 -34.32 11.91 -6.73
C CYS A 561 -33.85 12.39 -8.10
N ASP A 562 -34.05 13.67 -8.42
CA ASP A 562 -33.57 14.24 -9.66
C ASP A 562 -32.04 14.26 -9.78
N LYS A 563 -31.35 14.51 -8.67
CA LYS A 563 -29.89 14.57 -8.63
C LYS A 563 -29.25 13.18 -8.61
N VAL A 564 -29.74 12.28 -7.77
CA VAL A 564 -29.12 10.96 -7.58
C VAL A 564 -29.55 9.92 -8.63
N ALA A 565 -30.68 10.10 -9.31
CA ALA A 565 -31.19 9.09 -10.25
C ALA A 565 -31.62 9.67 -11.61
N SER A 566 -32.39 10.76 -11.65
CA SER A 566 -32.81 11.34 -12.94
C SER A 566 -31.62 11.83 -13.76
N ALA A 567 -30.63 12.47 -13.14
CA ALA A 567 -29.42 12.95 -13.81
C ALA A 567 -28.65 11.81 -14.49
N VAL A 568 -28.55 10.65 -13.84
CA VAL A 568 -27.97 9.42 -14.42
C VAL A 568 -28.78 8.95 -15.63
N GLY A 569 -30.11 8.96 -15.52
CA GLY A 569 -31.02 8.64 -16.62
C GLY A 569 -30.83 9.56 -17.83
N LEU A 570 -30.72 10.87 -17.61
CA LEU A 570 -30.48 11.87 -18.64
C LEU A 570 -29.12 11.68 -19.33
N ALA A 571 -28.06 11.41 -18.57
CA ALA A 571 -26.74 11.07 -19.12
C ALA A 571 -26.81 9.80 -20.00
N CYS A 572 -27.56 8.77 -19.58
CA CYS A 572 -27.73 7.55 -20.35
C CYS A 572 -28.51 7.76 -21.66
N LEU A 573 -29.54 8.63 -21.67
CA LEU A 573 -30.31 8.95 -22.88
C LEU A 573 -29.45 9.49 -24.02
N LYS A 574 -28.45 10.31 -23.68
CA LYS A 574 -27.46 10.83 -24.64
C LYS A 574 -26.71 9.69 -25.32
N VAL A 575 -26.26 8.70 -24.56
CA VAL A 575 -25.60 7.50 -25.11
C VAL A 575 -26.57 6.60 -25.87
N PHE A 576 -27.85 6.57 -25.52
CA PHE A 576 -28.90 5.91 -26.31
C PHE A 576 -29.25 6.68 -27.59
N GLY A 577 -28.80 7.92 -27.75
CA GLY A 577 -29.09 8.75 -28.91
C GLY A 577 -30.56 9.17 -28.96
N GLU A 578 -31.15 9.40 -27.78
CA GLU A 578 -32.47 9.99 -27.60
C GLU A 578 -32.32 11.39 -27.01
N ASN A 579 -32.80 12.39 -27.74
CA ASN A 579 -32.62 13.81 -27.41
C ASN A 579 -33.94 14.59 -27.47
N SER A 580 -35.07 13.92 -27.73
CA SER A 580 -36.38 14.56 -27.74
C SER A 580 -36.80 14.98 -26.34
N GLU A 581 -37.64 16.00 -26.28
CA GLU A 581 -38.26 16.46 -25.03
C GLU A 581 -39.06 15.34 -24.35
N ALA A 582 -39.76 14.52 -25.13
CA ALA A 582 -40.44 13.31 -24.64
C ALA A 582 -39.45 12.32 -24.01
N GLY A 583 -38.29 12.09 -24.64
CA GLY A 583 -37.22 11.26 -24.10
C GLY A 583 -36.67 11.79 -22.77
N THR A 584 -36.41 13.10 -22.68
CA THR A 584 -35.99 13.76 -21.43
C THR A 584 -37.05 13.62 -20.33
N GLY A 585 -38.33 13.82 -20.67
CA GLY A 585 -39.44 13.62 -19.75
C GLY A 585 -39.54 12.19 -19.25
N TYR A 586 -39.39 11.21 -20.15
CA TYR A 586 -39.33 9.78 -19.83
C TYR A 586 -38.18 9.46 -18.87
N GLY A 587 -36.95 9.86 -19.21
CA GLY A 587 -35.77 9.55 -18.40
C GLY A 587 -35.83 10.13 -16.99
N ARG A 588 -36.27 11.39 -16.85
CA ARG A 588 -36.47 12.03 -15.54
C ARG A 588 -37.54 11.32 -14.73
N THR A 589 -38.71 11.08 -15.32
CA THR A 589 -39.83 10.45 -14.60
C THR A 589 -39.50 9.02 -14.18
N LEU A 590 -38.84 8.26 -15.06
CA LEU A 590 -38.36 6.92 -14.74
C LEU A 590 -37.30 6.96 -13.64
N GLY A 591 -36.33 7.88 -13.69
CA GLY A 591 -35.31 8.04 -12.64
C GLY A 591 -35.92 8.21 -11.25
N ARG A 592 -36.92 9.09 -11.13
CA ARG A 592 -37.69 9.27 -9.88
C ARG A 592 -38.40 7.99 -9.44
N ALA A 593 -39.05 7.28 -10.37
CA ALA A 593 -39.74 6.01 -10.06
C ALA A 593 -38.77 4.94 -9.52
N LEU A 594 -37.60 4.81 -10.16
CA LEU A 594 -36.55 3.89 -9.74
C LEU A 594 -36.03 4.25 -8.34
N GLN A 595 -35.77 5.52 -8.07
CA GLN A 595 -35.23 5.96 -6.78
C GLN A 595 -36.25 5.86 -5.65
N LEU A 596 -37.51 6.21 -5.89
CA LEU A 596 -38.56 6.00 -4.89
C LEU A 596 -38.73 4.51 -4.57
N THR A 597 -38.58 3.64 -5.57
CA THR A 597 -38.55 2.18 -5.35
C THR A 597 -37.34 1.74 -4.52
N ASN A 598 -36.16 2.35 -4.71
CA ASN A 598 -34.99 2.10 -3.88
C ASN A 598 -35.26 2.49 -2.42
N ILE A 599 -35.75 3.70 -2.19
CA ILE A 599 -36.09 4.23 -0.86
C ILE A 599 -37.06 3.30 -0.12
N LEU A 600 -38.13 2.84 -0.80
CA LEU A 600 -39.10 1.93 -0.18
C LEU A 600 -38.52 0.55 0.13
N ARG A 601 -37.61 0.07 -0.72
CA ARG A 601 -36.97 -1.25 -0.55
C ARG A 601 -35.93 -1.24 0.56
N ASP A 602 -35.21 -0.15 0.70
CA ASP A 602 -34.04 -0.03 1.55
C ASP A 602 -34.32 0.74 2.86
N LEU A 603 -35.59 1.16 3.09
CA LEU A 603 -36.08 1.90 4.26
C LEU A 603 -35.45 1.50 5.59
N TRP A 604 -35.42 0.20 5.89
CA TRP A 604 -34.92 -0.29 7.18
C TRP A 604 -33.40 -0.19 7.32
N ALA A 605 -32.68 -0.37 6.21
CA ALA A 605 -31.23 -0.19 6.18
C ALA A 605 -30.88 1.30 6.30
N ASP A 606 -31.63 2.16 5.61
CA ASP A 606 -31.46 3.62 5.70
C ASP A 606 -31.78 4.13 7.12
N ALA A 607 -32.85 3.62 7.74
CA ALA A 607 -33.24 3.99 9.10
C ALA A 607 -32.18 3.61 10.16
N ALA A 608 -31.44 2.52 9.94
CA ALA A 608 -30.34 2.12 10.81
C ALA A 608 -29.17 3.13 10.81
N GLU A 609 -29.03 3.88 9.72
CA GLU A 609 -28.05 4.97 9.55
C GLU A 609 -28.67 6.36 9.85
N ASP A 610 -29.79 6.40 10.60
CA ASP A 610 -30.57 7.60 10.89
C ASP A 610 -31.04 8.37 9.64
N ARG A 611 -31.38 7.66 8.56
CA ARG A 611 -31.92 8.27 7.33
C ARG A 611 -33.37 7.87 7.09
N ILE A 612 -34.24 8.86 6.86
CA ILE A 612 -35.64 8.65 6.49
C ILE A 612 -35.96 9.56 5.31
N TYR A 613 -35.98 8.97 4.10
CA TYR A 613 -36.29 9.70 2.87
C TYR A 613 -37.78 9.99 2.68
N LEU A 614 -38.66 9.22 3.35
CA LEU A 614 -40.11 9.41 3.23
C LEU A 614 -40.52 10.83 3.68
N PRO A 615 -41.43 11.52 2.96
CA PRO A 615 -41.76 12.90 3.29
C PRO A 615 -42.40 13.05 4.67
N LEU A 616 -41.96 14.03 5.47
CA LEU A 616 -42.50 14.29 6.80
C LEU A 616 -43.98 14.69 6.79
N ASP A 617 -44.44 15.36 5.72
CA ASP A 617 -45.86 15.63 5.50
C ASP A 617 -46.68 14.34 5.38
N ASP A 618 -46.12 13.31 4.72
CA ASP A 618 -46.78 12.01 4.54
C ASP A 618 -46.73 11.19 5.84
N LEU A 619 -45.63 11.22 6.59
CA LEU A 619 -45.57 10.63 7.94
C LEU A 619 -46.67 11.21 8.84
N ARG A 620 -46.80 12.55 8.87
CA ARG A 620 -47.85 13.24 9.63
C ARG A 620 -49.25 12.88 9.13
N ARG A 621 -49.45 12.81 7.82
CA ARG A 621 -50.74 12.45 7.20
C ARG A 621 -51.23 11.06 7.64
N PHE A 622 -50.32 10.10 7.78
CA PHE A 622 -50.64 8.73 8.18
C PHE A 622 -50.48 8.47 9.68
N GLY A 623 -50.08 9.47 10.48
CA GLY A 623 -49.89 9.33 11.92
C GLY A 623 -48.72 8.44 12.30
N VAL A 624 -47.65 8.43 11.49
CA VAL A 624 -46.44 7.63 11.70
C VAL A 624 -45.37 8.50 12.35
N ALA A 625 -44.89 8.09 13.53
CA ALA A 625 -43.75 8.72 14.18
C ALA A 625 -42.42 8.23 13.56
N GLU A 626 -41.41 9.10 13.51
CA GLU A 626 -40.08 8.74 12.96
C GLU A 626 -39.43 7.61 13.78
N GLU A 627 -39.62 7.64 15.10
CA GLU A 627 -39.08 6.63 16.02
C GLU A 627 -39.60 5.23 15.71
N THR A 628 -40.82 5.11 15.17
CA THR A 628 -41.37 3.82 14.72
C THR A 628 -40.51 3.22 13.60
N ILE A 629 -40.08 4.05 12.65
CA ILE A 629 -39.24 3.63 11.53
C ILE A 629 -37.82 3.32 12.03
N LEU A 630 -37.24 4.20 12.85
CA LEU A 630 -35.87 4.04 13.39
C LEU A 630 -35.72 2.78 14.26
N ARG A 631 -36.77 2.37 14.98
CA ARG A 631 -36.76 1.13 15.77
C ARG A 631 -37.02 -0.14 14.94
N GLY A 632 -37.30 -0.01 13.65
CA GLY A 632 -37.68 -1.13 12.80
C GLY A 632 -39.07 -1.70 13.11
N GLU A 633 -39.93 -0.91 13.77
CA GLU A 633 -41.25 -1.35 14.21
C GLU A 633 -42.26 -1.25 13.06
N ARG A 634 -42.97 -2.35 12.78
CA ARG A 634 -44.04 -2.35 11.79
C ARG A 634 -45.39 -2.11 12.44
N THR A 635 -46.07 -1.05 12.01
CA THR A 635 -47.45 -0.74 12.42
C THR A 635 -48.39 -0.76 11.22
N GLU A 636 -49.70 -0.81 11.47
CA GLU A 636 -50.71 -0.68 10.41
C GLU A 636 -50.62 0.69 9.73
N ALA A 637 -50.38 1.75 10.51
CA ALA A 637 -50.20 3.11 10.01
C ALA A 637 -48.98 3.23 9.07
N LEU A 638 -47.83 2.67 9.45
CA LEU A 638 -46.64 2.63 8.60
C LEU A 638 -46.88 1.78 7.34
N THR A 639 -47.55 0.64 7.48
CA THR A 639 -47.91 -0.20 6.32
C THR A 639 -48.81 0.56 5.33
N ALA A 640 -49.78 1.34 5.83
CA ALA A 640 -50.64 2.18 5.01
C ALA A 640 -49.86 3.31 4.30
N LEU A 641 -48.92 3.96 5.01
CA LEU A 641 -48.00 4.94 4.42
C LEU A 641 -47.16 4.33 3.30
N LEU A 642 -46.55 3.16 3.52
CA LEU A 642 -45.72 2.49 2.50
C LEU A 642 -46.53 2.07 1.28
N ARG A 643 -47.78 1.62 1.45
CA ARG A 643 -48.70 1.37 0.33
C ARG A 643 -48.99 2.65 -0.46
N PHE A 644 -49.22 3.77 0.23
CA PHE A 644 -49.45 5.06 -0.41
C PHE A 644 -48.24 5.53 -1.24
N GLU A 645 -47.02 5.42 -0.68
CA GLU A 645 -45.79 5.73 -1.41
C GLU A 645 -45.52 4.73 -2.55
N GLY A 646 -45.91 3.47 -2.37
CA GLY A 646 -45.87 2.46 -3.42
C GLY A 646 -46.79 2.78 -4.60
N GLU A 647 -48.02 3.25 -4.33
CA GLU A 647 -48.93 3.77 -5.36
C GLU A 647 -48.30 4.95 -6.09
N ARG A 648 -47.70 5.89 -5.37
CA ARG A 648 -46.99 7.04 -5.95
C ARG A 648 -45.85 6.60 -6.88
N ALA A 649 -45.06 5.60 -6.50
CA ALA A 649 -44.03 5.03 -7.37
C ALA A 649 -44.63 4.37 -8.63
N ARG A 650 -45.77 3.67 -8.48
CA ARG A 650 -46.49 3.07 -9.62
C ARG A 650 -47.00 4.13 -10.60
N GLU A 651 -47.57 5.23 -10.11
CA GLU A 651 -48.01 6.36 -10.94
C GLU A 651 -46.85 6.98 -11.71
N LEU A 652 -45.67 7.11 -11.09
CA LEU A 652 -44.46 7.57 -11.80
C LEU A 652 -44.03 6.60 -12.91
N PHE A 653 -44.09 5.28 -12.69
CA PHE A 653 -43.83 4.31 -13.75
C PHE A 653 -44.83 4.41 -14.91
N GLN A 654 -46.12 4.61 -14.61
CA GLN A 654 -47.16 4.82 -15.63
C GLN A 654 -46.89 6.09 -16.43
N LYS A 655 -46.67 7.21 -15.75
CA LYS A 655 -46.34 8.49 -16.38
C LYS A 655 -45.07 8.41 -17.24
N ALA A 656 -44.06 7.67 -16.80
CA ALA A 656 -42.88 7.41 -17.62
C ALA A 656 -43.27 6.64 -18.89
N ASN A 657 -44.04 5.56 -18.78
CA ASN A 657 -44.50 4.81 -19.96
C ASN A 657 -45.33 5.66 -20.93
N ASP A 658 -46.16 6.59 -20.45
CA ASP A 658 -46.93 7.51 -21.28
C ASP A 658 -46.03 8.49 -22.06
N LEU A 659 -44.89 8.87 -21.48
CA LEU A 659 -43.88 9.74 -22.09
C LEU A 659 -42.90 8.99 -23.02
N LEU A 660 -42.98 7.66 -23.09
CA LEU A 660 -42.03 6.84 -23.85
C LEU A 660 -42.12 7.16 -25.36
N PRO A 661 -41.05 7.65 -26.01
CA PRO A 661 -41.09 8.01 -27.42
C PRO A 661 -41.34 6.81 -28.33
N LYS A 662 -42.40 6.89 -29.16
CA LYS A 662 -42.85 5.81 -30.05
C LYS A 662 -41.79 5.36 -31.07
N ASN A 663 -40.94 6.28 -31.53
CA ASN A 663 -39.95 5.99 -32.58
C ASN A 663 -38.58 5.53 -32.03
N SER A 664 -38.42 5.45 -30.71
CA SER A 664 -37.13 5.16 -30.05
C SER A 664 -37.16 3.93 -29.15
N HIS A 665 -38.22 3.12 -29.24
CA HIS A 665 -38.44 1.95 -28.38
C HIS A 665 -37.27 0.97 -28.33
N TRP A 666 -36.52 0.81 -29.43
CA TRP A 666 -35.33 -0.08 -29.46
C TRP A 666 -34.11 0.57 -28.79
N ARG A 667 -33.90 1.88 -28.99
CA ARG A 667 -32.79 2.64 -28.38
C ARG A 667 -32.94 2.69 -26.86
N LEU A 668 -34.19 2.79 -26.41
CA LEU A 668 -34.55 2.86 -25.00
C LEU A 668 -34.78 1.48 -24.36
N PHE A 669 -34.47 0.38 -25.06
CA PHE A 669 -34.57 -0.97 -24.48
C PHE A 669 -33.90 -1.09 -23.10
N PRO A 670 -32.66 -0.60 -22.88
CA PRO A 670 -32.03 -0.71 -21.56
C PRO A 670 -32.82 0.00 -20.46
N ALA A 671 -33.34 1.21 -20.74
CA ALA A 671 -34.15 1.97 -19.80
C ALA A 671 -35.50 1.29 -19.54
N ARG A 672 -36.17 0.81 -20.58
CA ARG A 672 -37.46 0.09 -20.46
C ARG A 672 -37.30 -1.20 -19.64
N PHE A 673 -36.24 -1.97 -19.92
CA PHE A 673 -35.92 -3.18 -19.17
C PHE A 673 -35.71 -2.88 -17.68
N MET A 674 -34.93 -1.84 -17.36
CA MET A 674 -34.73 -1.40 -15.98
C MET A 674 -36.05 -1.01 -15.31
N GLY A 675 -36.90 -0.24 -16.02
CA GLY A 675 -38.24 0.11 -15.55
C GLY A 675 -39.10 -1.12 -15.23
N ARG A 676 -39.07 -2.16 -16.07
CA ARG A 676 -39.81 -3.41 -15.81
C ARG A 676 -39.26 -4.18 -14.60
N VAL A 677 -37.94 -4.30 -14.48
CA VAL A 677 -37.31 -5.00 -13.35
C VAL A 677 -37.68 -4.33 -12.03
N TYR A 678 -37.55 -3.01 -11.97
CA TYR A 678 -37.88 -2.25 -10.75
C TYR A 678 -39.37 -2.16 -10.47
N GLY A 679 -40.19 -1.99 -11.51
CA GLY A 679 -41.65 -2.08 -11.37
C GLY A 679 -42.07 -3.43 -10.78
N LYS A 680 -41.42 -4.53 -11.18
CA LYS A 680 -41.70 -5.85 -10.60
C LYS A 680 -41.20 -6.01 -9.17
N VAL A 681 -40.08 -5.39 -8.80
CA VAL A 681 -39.64 -5.32 -7.40
C VAL A 681 -40.68 -4.57 -6.55
N LEU A 682 -41.17 -3.43 -7.03
CA LEU A 682 -42.22 -2.66 -6.38
C LEU A 682 -43.51 -3.48 -6.20
N GLU A 683 -43.99 -4.15 -7.26
CA GLU A 683 -45.16 -5.04 -7.18
C GLU A 683 -44.99 -6.13 -6.11
N ASN A 684 -43.81 -6.75 -6.03
CA ASN A 684 -43.53 -7.78 -5.03
C ASN A 684 -43.53 -7.21 -3.61
N MET A 685 -42.99 -6.00 -3.40
CA MET A 685 -43.04 -5.32 -2.10
C MET A 685 -44.48 -5.02 -1.69
N MET A 686 -45.28 -4.50 -2.61
CA MET A 686 -46.68 -4.18 -2.35
C MET A 686 -47.52 -5.43 -2.08
N ALA A 687 -47.29 -6.52 -2.80
CA ALA A 687 -47.98 -7.80 -2.57
C ALA A 687 -47.61 -8.44 -1.22
N ALA A 688 -46.41 -8.17 -0.71
CA ALA A 688 -45.93 -8.62 0.59
C ALA A 688 -46.21 -7.62 1.73
N ASP A 689 -46.96 -6.55 1.44
CA ASP A 689 -47.25 -5.46 2.38
C ASP A 689 -46.03 -4.82 3.03
N PHE A 690 -44.95 -4.68 2.25
CA PHE A 690 -43.66 -4.12 2.67
C PHE A 690 -43.11 -4.80 3.92
N PRO A 691 -42.40 -5.93 3.77
CA PRO A 691 -41.90 -6.68 4.91
C PRO A 691 -40.95 -5.83 5.78
N GLY A 692 -40.89 -6.17 7.07
CA GLY A 692 -40.01 -5.53 8.05
C GLY A 692 -38.52 -5.75 7.80
N PRO A 693 -37.66 -5.43 8.78
CA PRO A 693 -36.21 -5.60 8.66
C PRO A 693 -35.84 -7.03 8.22
N GLY A 694 -35.02 -7.14 7.16
CA GLY A 694 -34.71 -8.43 6.55
C GLY A 694 -33.89 -8.32 5.28
N PRO A 695 -33.60 -9.45 4.61
CA PRO A 695 -32.81 -9.46 3.40
C PRO A 695 -33.49 -8.67 2.27
N ARG A 696 -32.68 -7.88 1.55
CA ARG A 696 -33.14 -7.02 0.45
C ARG A 696 -33.92 -7.79 -0.61
N LEU A 697 -35.16 -7.35 -0.86
CA LEU A 697 -36.01 -7.93 -1.90
C LEU A 697 -35.41 -7.68 -3.29
N SER A 698 -35.11 -8.75 -4.02
CA SER A 698 -34.58 -8.67 -5.38
C SER A 698 -35.16 -9.75 -6.29
N LEU A 699 -35.17 -9.50 -7.60
CA LEU A 699 -35.59 -10.50 -8.57
C LEU A 699 -34.50 -11.56 -8.76
N SER A 700 -34.91 -12.82 -8.88
CA SER A 700 -34.03 -13.90 -9.32
C SER A 700 -33.52 -13.67 -10.75
N LYS A 701 -32.41 -14.33 -11.13
CA LYS A 701 -31.85 -14.26 -12.49
C LYS A 701 -32.90 -14.63 -13.55
N TRP A 702 -33.70 -15.67 -13.28
CA TRP A 702 -34.79 -16.11 -14.15
C TRP A 702 -35.91 -15.08 -14.29
N ALA A 703 -36.32 -14.45 -13.20
CA ALA A 703 -37.32 -13.38 -13.24
C ALA A 703 -36.81 -12.18 -14.05
N LYS A 704 -35.54 -11.79 -13.89
CA LYS A 704 -34.90 -10.75 -14.72
C LYS A 704 -34.89 -11.13 -16.20
N PHE A 705 -34.55 -12.39 -16.53
CA PHE A 705 -34.59 -12.87 -17.91
C PHE A 705 -36.01 -12.83 -18.51
N ARG A 706 -37.02 -13.24 -17.74
CA ARG A 706 -38.43 -13.16 -18.14
C ARG A 706 -38.84 -11.71 -18.45
N GLU A 707 -38.48 -10.76 -17.59
CA GLU A 707 -38.79 -9.34 -17.84
C GLU A 707 -38.04 -8.78 -19.07
N ALA A 708 -36.82 -9.25 -19.35
CA ALA A 708 -36.11 -8.92 -20.58
C ALA A 708 -36.85 -9.43 -21.82
N PHE A 709 -37.33 -10.68 -21.77
CA PHE A 709 -38.11 -11.29 -22.85
C PHE A 709 -39.45 -10.57 -23.07
N LEU A 710 -40.18 -10.23 -22.00
CA LEU A 710 -41.42 -9.45 -22.10
C LEU A 710 -41.18 -8.05 -22.68
N CYS A 711 -40.06 -7.41 -22.34
CA CYS A 711 -39.67 -6.13 -22.94
C CYS A 711 -39.43 -6.21 -24.46
N LEU A 712 -39.08 -7.41 -24.96
CA LEU A 712 -38.92 -7.72 -26.38
C LEU A 712 -40.21 -8.18 -27.06
N LEU A 713 -41.28 -8.51 -26.33
CA LEU A 713 -42.56 -9.00 -26.88
C LEU A 713 -43.65 -7.94 -26.94
N VAL A 714 -43.62 -6.93 -26.07
CA VAL A 714 -44.55 -5.81 -26.10
C VAL A 714 -44.14 -4.88 -27.24
N TRP A 715 -44.76 -5.13 -28.40
CA TRP A 715 -44.74 -4.35 -29.64
C TRP A 715 -46.07 -3.64 -29.81
#